data_AF-D5ERT5-F1
#
_entry.id   AF-D5ERT5-F1
#
_cell.length_a   1.000
_cell.length_b   1.000
_cell.length_c   1.000
_cell.angle_alpha   90.00
_cell.angle_beta   90.00
_cell.angle_gamma   90.00
#
_symmetry.space_group_name_H-M   'P 1'
#
loop_
_entity.id
_entity.type
_entity.pdbx_description
1 polymer ?
#
loop_
_entity_poly.entity_id
_entity_poly.type
_entity_poly.pdbx_seq_one_letter_code
_entity_poly.pdbx_strand_id
1 'polypeptide(L)'
;MEHLTELQVEKIKSHMMCEEDALKIKFKAKNTEFDTISRPHNEVEDYEKMGYSVVRSSARKTTMTRKKDHGVQFEDDVWCMFYKLGFRILNGDEKLVVQWGANKEDTLQLDVVAVGDDAIFVVECKAAQTAVSHSFKTELNKMELYMDGVAKTLQQIYGKDKRVKFLFASRNYRVNDEDIARMANAGIFHLNDNSFNYINNLIKSYKESVIYQFYGLMFKDELINDEVIKIPVLRGKMGERNYYIFSIEPSTLLKIGFVLHRTRVNDSMAPTYQRLLVPSRLKGITKFIDGGGYFPNSIIINFSAVKEDLKVKFTPIKAQKDSQSEFGFLRIPNAYGIAYIIDGQHRVYGYAQSLHKEDSTIPVVAFESMESEEQLKIFMEINENQKAVSPSLRLDLEEDLYWKSSRLDSRMKALRSSCIKALAANSNHVLYNKISVGEDSSLLAFKPFDTALGRSGLIPKATSTQWTGDTDVCIYNTNETDIDKAMKDSRARITKFIDGGYAIADSIMTEEVKQDYLFSNRATFAFIALLGSLHTYLIKINAINPQSSIPDRIAAIEPYIQHLANSLNNLSDEDNRIIKGVLGQGADTFWLRSYQNIINKKFPEYAPEELVEWKETQDQSLQQEGADRKADIRKQLRTLLFARLEMVYGAKWLNNVAVLKNSVEGRIIKEYGDNDDFDLSEYDWKDYLEVSEYRDVIDKNFSYQEFEEVFAINIGLAFKSKKDKLNWMTLISEPKGKKSSALTRSDLNRLELINTHLANFIDAE
;
A
#
# COMPACT_ATOMS: atom_id res chain seq x y z
N MET A 1 1.32 -39.40 33.97
CA MET A 1 1.14 -38.27 34.89
C MET A 1 -0.04 -38.62 35.79
N GLU A 2 0.12 -38.50 37.11
CA GLU A 2 -1.01 -38.68 38.02
C GLU A 2 -2.07 -37.62 37.76
N HIS A 3 -3.34 -37.96 37.97
CA HIS A 3 -4.42 -36.99 37.91
C HIS A 3 -4.20 -35.90 38.97
N LEU A 4 -4.34 -34.63 38.59
CA LEU A 4 -4.36 -33.52 39.55
C LEU A 4 -5.39 -33.81 40.66
N THR A 5 -4.99 -33.54 41.90
CA THR A 5 -5.89 -33.52 43.05
C THR A 5 -6.88 -32.36 42.94
N GLU A 6 -8.04 -32.46 43.60
CA GLU A 6 -9.03 -31.38 43.65
C GLU A 6 -8.43 -30.05 44.12
N LEU A 7 -7.58 -30.09 45.15
CA LEU A 7 -6.89 -28.92 45.69
C LEU A 7 -5.97 -28.25 44.66
N GLN A 8 -5.26 -29.04 43.84
CA GLN A 8 -4.41 -28.50 42.77
C GLN A 8 -5.26 -27.86 41.67
N VAL A 9 -6.40 -28.47 41.33
CA VAL A 9 -7.35 -27.90 40.36
C VAL A 9 -7.93 -26.58 40.88
N GLU A 10 -8.36 -26.51 42.13
CA GLU A 10 -8.88 -25.28 42.76
C GLU A 10 -7.82 -24.18 42.80
N LYS A 11 -6.58 -24.52 43.15
CA LYS A 11 -5.47 -23.55 43.13
C LYS A 11 -5.27 -22.96 41.74
N ILE A 12 -5.24 -23.78 40.69
CA ILE A 12 -5.11 -23.29 39.32
C ILE A 12 -6.30 -22.41 38.93
N LYS A 13 -7.54 -22.85 39.23
CA LYS A 13 -8.76 -22.08 38.95
C LYS A 13 -8.79 -20.73 39.68
N SER A 14 -8.21 -20.63 40.88
CA SER A 14 -8.15 -19.37 41.64
C SER A 14 -7.31 -18.27 40.98
N HIS A 15 -6.37 -18.66 40.10
CA HIS A 15 -5.58 -17.74 39.28
C HIS A 15 -6.19 -17.46 37.91
N MET A 16 -7.41 -17.94 37.64
CA MET A 16 -8.12 -17.78 36.37
C MET A 16 -9.35 -16.90 36.58
N MET A 17 -9.67 -16.07 35.59
CA MET A 17 -10.77 -15.13 35.60
C MET A 17 -11.80 -15.53 34.54
N CYS A 18 -13.05 -15.67 34.96
CA CYS A 18 -14.20 -15.94 34.09
C CYS A 18 -15.33 -14.91 34.20
N GLU A 19 -15.35 -14.11 35.28
CA GLU A 19 -16.38 -13.10 35.52
C GLU A 19 -16.24 -11.89 34.60
N GLU A 20 -17.32 -11.53 33.88
CA GLU A 20 -17.29 -10.51 32.83
C GLU A 20 -16.84 -9.13 33.34
N ASP A 21 -17.40 -8.69 34.48
CA ASP A 21 -17.05 -7.40 35.09
C ASP A 21 -15.58 -7.36 35.52
N ALA A 22 -15.10 -8.45 36.13
CA ALA A 22 -13.73 -8.56 36.58
C ALA A 22 -12.75 -8.53 35.39
N LEU A 23 -13.06 -9.27 34.31
CA LEU A 23 -12.29 -9.26 33.07
C LEU A 23 -12.27 -7.88 32.41
N LYS A 24 -13.41 -7.17 32.39
CA LYS A 24 -13.49 -5.82 31.83
C LYS A 24 -12.65 -4.82 32.62
N ILE A 25 -12.63 -4.92 33.94
CA ILE A 25 -11.76 -4.11 34.81
C ILE A 25 -10.28 -4.44 34.53
N LYS A 26 -9.94 -5.73 34.48
CA LYS A 26 -8.57 -6.19 34.20
C LYS A 26 -8.09 -5.75 32.82
N PHE A 27 -8.93 -5.89 31.79
CA PHE A 27 -8.67 -5.44 30.43
C PHE A 27 -8.35 -3.94 30.39
N LYS A 28 -9.14 -3.10 31.05
CA LYS A 28 -8.89 -1.65 31.12
C LYS A 28 -7.53 -1.34 31.77
N ALA A 29 -7.15 -2.08 32.81
CA ALA A 29 -5.87 -1.90 33.49
C ALA A 29 -4.67 -2.42 32.69
N LYS A 30 -4.82 -3.52 31.95
CA LYS A 30 -3.76 -4.09 31.10
C LYS A 30 -3.57 -3.31 29.81
N ASN A 31 -4.63 -2.75 29.22
CA ASN A 31 -4.60 -2.01 27.95
C ASN A 31 -4.03 -0.57 28.07
N THR A 32 -3.30 -0.25 29.13
CA THR A 32 -2.59 1.03 29.34
C THR A 32 -1.11 0.80 29.58
N GLU A 33 -0.27 1.74 29.16
CA GLU A 33 1.20 1.69 29.38
C GLU A 33 1.62 1.91 30.84
N PHE A 34 0.67 2.28 31.69
CA PHE A 34 0.90 2.68 33.07
C PHE A 34 0.12 1.79 34.03
N ASP A 35 0.79 1.38 35.11
CA ASP A 35 0.16 0.89 36.33
C ASP A 35 -0.47 2.08 37.05
N THR A 36 -1.77 2.00 37.36
CA THR A 36 -2.48 3.06 38.08
C THR A 36 -2.92 2.57 39.45
N ILE A 37 -2.57 3.31 40.50
CA ILE A 37 -2.99 3.04 41.87
C ILE A 37 -3.66 4.26 42.49
N SER A 38 -4.54 4.04 43.47
CA SER A 38 -5.13 5.11 44.28
C SER A 38 -4.98 4.77 45.76
N ARG A 39 -4.25 5.62 46.48
CA ARG A 39 -3.83 5.39 47.88
C ARG A 39 -4.11 6.59 48.77
N PRO A 40 -4.28 6.39 50.09
CA PRO A 40 -4.34 7.47 51.07
C PRO A 40 -3.11 8.39 51.00
N HIS A 41 -3.24 9.66 51.35
CA HIS A 41 -2.15 10.66 51.24
C HIS A 41 -0.90 10.30 52.04
N ASN A 42 -1.05 9.60 53.17
CA ASN A 42 0.05 9.19 54.03
C ASN A 42 0.91 8.05 53.44
N GLU A 43 0.48 7.41 52.35
CA GLU A 43 1.26 6.35 51.68
C GLU A 43 1.96 6.85 50.41
N VAL A 44 1.72 8.10 49.99
CA VAL A 44 2.20 8.63 48.70
C VAL A 44 3.72 8.61 48.60
N GLU A 45 4.43 9.07 49.63
CA GLU A 45 5.90 9.13 49.63
C GLU A 45 6.54 7.74 49.43
N ASP A 46 5.92 6.67 49.93
CA ASP A 46 6.45 5.33 49.78
C ASP A 46 6.28 4.81 48.35
N TYR A 47 5.16 5.13 47.70
CA TYR A 47 4.95 4.78 46.29
C TYR A 47 5.78 5.63 45.33
N GLU A 48 6.09 6.89 45.67
CA GLU A 48 7.03 7.71 44.90
C GLU A 48 8.44 7.09 44.89
N LYS A 49 8.90 6.54 46.02
CA LYS A 49 10.16 5.77 46.10
C LYS A 49 10.14 4.51 45.24
N MET A 50 8.96 3.94 44.98
CA MET A 50 8.76 2.80 44.07
C MET A 50 8.61 3.20 42.59
N GLY A 51 8.81 4.48 42.27
CA GLY A 51 8.79 5.01 40.91
C GLY A 51 7.41 5.43 40.39
N TYR A 52 6.41 5.57 41.27
CA TYR A 52 5.10 6.11 40.89
C TYR A 52 5.10 7.64 40.91
N SER A 53 4.49 8.26 39.90
CA SER A 53 4.31 9.71 39.81
C SER A 53 2.85 10.10 40.08
N VAL A 54 2.64 11.19 40.83
CA VAL A 54 1.29 11.70 41.12
C VAL A 54 0.63 12.25 39.85
N VAL A 55 -0.59 11.80 39.56
CA VAL A 55 -1.39 12.29 38.43
C VAL A 55 -2.50 13.23 38.91
N ARG A 56 -3.17 12.84 40.00
CA ARG A 56 -4.31 13.58 40.53
C ARG A 56 -4.42 13.37 42.04
N SER A 57 -4.60 14.45 42.78
CA SER A 57 -4.98 14.36 44.19
C SER A 57 -6.45 14.73 44.40
N SER A 58 -7.13 13.99 45.25
CA SER A 58 -8.52 14.22 45.67
C SER A 58 -8.57 14.45 47.18
N ALA A 59 -9.74 14.78 47.73
CA ALA A 59 -9.90 15.06 49.16
C ALA A 59 -9.49 13.91 50.11
N ARG A 60 -9.47 12.65 49.64
CA ARG A 60 -9.18 11.48 50.50
C ARG A 60 -8.09 10.53 49.97
N LYS A 61 -7.76 10.62 48.68
CA LYS A 61 -6.81 9.72 48.02
C LYS A 61 -6.02 10.45 46.94
N THR A 62 -4.80 10.00 46.70
CA THR A 62 -3.97 10.41 45.58
C THR A 62 -3.87 9.27 44.58
N THR A 63 -4.11 9.58 43.31
CA THR A 63 -3.94 8.67 42.18
C THR A 63 -2.55 8.86 41.61
N MET A 64 -1.82 7.76 41.46
CA MET A 64 -0.43 7.73 41.01
C MET A 64 -0.24 6.70 39.90
N THR A 65 0.72 6.94 39.02
CA THR A 65 1.02 6.06 37.88
C THR A 65 2.49 5.75 37.74
N ARG A 66 2.82 4.53 37.31
CA ARG A 66 4.19 4.12 36.96
C ARG A 66 4.18 3.47 35.59
N LYS A 67 5.16 3.79 34.74
CA LYS A 67 5.30 3.14 33.42
C LYS A 67 5.64 1.66 33.62
N LYS A 68 4.93 0.76 32.93
CA LYS A 68 5.18 -0.67 33.00
C LYS A 68 6.54 -1.02 32.41
N ASP A 69 7.17 -2.06 32.93
CA ASP A 69 8.32 -2.67 32.26
C ASP A 69 7.90 -3.21 30.89
N HIS A 70 8.81 -3.18 29.94
CA HIS A 70 8.57 -3.59 28.56
C HIS A 70 8.10 -5.04 28.42
N GLY A 71 8.61 -5.96 29.25
CA GLY A 71 8.18 -7.36 29.26
C GLY A 71 6.73 -7.50 29.74
N VAL A 72 6.43 -6.88 30.88
CA VAL A 72 5.09 -6.86 31.47
C VAL A 72 4.07 -6.21 30.53
N GLN A 73 4.44 -5.10 29.87
CA GLN A 73 3.58 -4.47 28.88
C GLN A 73 3.27 -5.42 27.71
N PHE A 74 4.25 -6.21 27.26
CA PHE A 74 4.04 -7.14 26.16
C PHE A 74 3.11 -8.29 26.54
N GLU A 75 3.28 -8.87 27.73
CA GLU A 75 2.36 -9.87 28.27
C GLU A 75 0.93 -9.31 28.38
N ASP A 76 0.79 -8.08 28.88
CA ASP A 76 -0.48 -7.36 28.95
C ASP A 76 -1.11 -7.16 27.56
N ASP A 77 -0.32 -6.81 26.55
CA ASP A 77 -0.78 -6.62 25.18
C ASP A 77 -1.26 -7.92 24.55
N VAL A 78 -0.55 -9.03 24.76
CA VAL A 78 -0.94 -10.38 24.31
C VAL A 78 -2.21 -10.83 25.03
N TRP A 79 -2.29 -10.63 26.34
CA TRP A 79 -3.51 -10.91 27.12
C TRP A 79 -4.70 -10.10 26.59
N CYS A 80 -4.50 -8.81 26.32
CA CYS A 80 -5.53 -7.94 25.75
C CYS A 80 -5.94 -8.36 24.33
N MET A 81 -5.01 -8.90 23.53
CA MET A 81 -5.30 -9.48 22.22
C MET A 81 -6.28 -10.65 22.37
N PHE A 82 -6.03 -11.61 23.26
CA PHE A 82 -6.96 -12.72 23.52
C PHE A 82 -8.32 -12.27 24.04
N TYR A 83 -8.36 -11.30 24.95
CA TYR A 83 -9.64 -10.72 25.39
C TYR A 83 -10.44 -10.14 24.21
N LYS A 84 -9.77 -9.39 23.32
CA LYS A 84 -10.36 -8.81 22.11
C LYS A 84 -10.74 -9.84 21.05
N LEU A 85 -10.09 -11.01 21.02
CA LEU A 85 -10.46 -12.16 20.18
C LEU A 85 -11.76 -12.83 20.63
N GLY A 86 -12.24 -12.54 21.85
CA GLY A 86 -13.49 -13.08 22.38
C GLY A 86 -13.33 -14.06 23.53
N PHE A 87 -12.09 -14.34 23.97
CA PHE A 87 -11.86 -15.25 25.09
C PHE A 87 -12.37 -14.65 26.40
N ARG A 88 -13.05 -15.47 27.21
CA ARG A 88 -13.66 -15.08 28.49
C ARG A 88 -13.19 -15.91 29.67
N ILE A 89 -12.19 -16.76 29.48
CA ILE A 89 -11.49 -17.45 30.57
C ILE A 89 -10.00 -17.19 30.35
N LEU A 90 -9.41 -16.36 31.21
CA LEU A 90 -8.03 -15.87 31.07
C LEU A 90 -7.31 -15.91 32.42
N ASN A 91 -5.99 -16.06 32.44
CA ASN A 91 -5.23 -15.94 33.69
C ASN A 91 -5.38 -14.53 34.29
N GLY A 92 -5.62 -14.45 35.60
CA GLY A 92 -5.91 -13.21 36.30
C GLY A 92 -4.69 -12.46 36.80
N ASP A 93 -3.57 -13.16 36.96
CA ASP A 93 -2.29 -12.63 37.41
C ASP A 93 -1.13 -13.42 36.80
N GLU A 94 0.08 -12.95 37.09
CA GLU A 94 1.37 -13.56 36.72
C GLU A 94 1.76 -14.75 37.63
N LYS A 95 0.87 -15.20 38.53
CA LYS A 95 1.16 -16.25 39.53
C LYS A 95 0.56 -17.60 39.15
N LEU A 96 0.03 -17.73 37.94
CA LEU A 96 -0.49 -18.99 37.43
C LEU A 96 0.65 -19.99 37.26
N VAL A 97 0.73 -20.95 38.18
CA VAL A 97 1.70 -22.04 38.15
C VAL A 97 0.97 -23.36 37.95
N VAL A 98 1.43 -24.14 36.97
CA VAL A 98 0.92 -25.48 36.67
C VAL A 98 1.99 -26.53 36.93
N GLN A 99 1.60 -27.69 37.45
CA GLN A 99 2.47 -28.86 37.49
C GLN A 99 2.35 -29.60 36.16
N TRP A 100 3.47 -29.92 35.51
CA TRP A 100 3.51 -30.56 34.20
C TRP A 100 4.17 -31.95 34.22
N GLY A 101 4.93 -32.27 35.27
CA GLY A 101 5.60 -33.57 35.42
C GLY A 101 5.11 -34.37 36.63
N ALA A 102 5.66 -35.57 36.79
CA ALA A 102 5.30 -36.46 37.89
C ALA A 102 5.86 -36.01 39.24
N ASN A 103 6.98 -35.26 39.25
CA ASN A 103 7.55 -34.74 40.48
C ASN A 103 6.81 -33.46 40.90
N LYS A 104 6.69 -33.23 42.22
CA LYS A 104 6.06 -32.01 42.76
C LYS A 104 6.77 -30.72 42.34
N GLU A 105 8.05 -30.80 42.02
CA GLU A 105 8.87 -29.67 41.58
C GLU A 105 8.76 -29.39 40.07
N ASP A 106 8.17 -30.31 39.29
CA ASP A 106 7.98 -30.16 37.84
C ASP A 106 6.84 -29.17 37.57
N THR A 107 7.08 -27.92 37.91
CA THR A 107 6.13 -26.81 37.82
C THR A 107 6.61 -25.75 36.84
N LEU A 108 5.67 -24.98 36.31
CA LEU A 108 5.92 -23.92 35.36
C LEU A 108 4.94 -22.77 35.59
N GLN A 109 5.46 -21.55 35.67
CA GLN A 109 4.66 -20.33 35.58
C GLN A 109 4.30 -20.09 34.11
N LEU A 110 3.03 -19.79 33.84
CA LEU A 110 2.55 -19.46 32.50
C LEU A 110 2.24 -17.97 32.39
N ASP A 111 2.77 -17.31 31.34
CA ASP A 111 2.60 -15.87 31.15
C ASP A 111 1.17 -15.51 30.77
N VAL A 112 0.65 -16.14 29.70
CA VAL A 112 -0.75 -15.96 29.26
C VAL A 112 -1.41 -17.31 28.98
N VAL A 113 -2.58 -17.51 29.58
CA VAL A 113 -3.45 -18.65 29.29
C VAL A 113 -4.84 -18.14 28.92
N ALA A 114 -5.34 -18.55 27.77
CA ALA A 114 -6.68 -18.23 27.29
C ALA A 114 -7.45 -19.52 26.96
N VAL A 115 -8.58 -19.74 27.63
CA VAL A 115 -9.44 -20.91 27.42
C VAL A 115 -10.66 -20.48 26.60
N GLY A 116 -10.83 -21.09 25.43
CA GLY A 116 -11.97 -20.91 24.54
C GLY A 116 -12.83 -22.17 24.44
N ASP A 117 -13.81 -22.14 23.54
CA ASP A 117 -14.75 -23.24 23.34
C ASP A 117 -14.07 -24.47 22.70
N ASP A 118 -13.23 -24.27 21.69
CA ASP A 118 -12.58 -25.37 20.96
C ASP A 118 -11.12 -25.62 21.39
N ALA A 119 -10.45 -24.61 21.93
CA ALA A 119 -9.04 -24.71 22.29
C ALA A 119 -8.61 -23.84 23.47
N ILE A 120 -7.48 -24.23 24.04
CA ILE A 120 -6.73 -23.54 25.09
C ILE A 120 -5.42 -23.05 24.48
N PHE A 121 -5.10 -21.78 24.69
CA PHE A 121 -3.87 -21.16 24.24
C PHE A 121 -2.95 -20.91 25.43
N VAL A 122 -1.70 -21.32 25.28
CA VAL A 122 -0.63 -21.08 26.26
C VAL A 122 0.45 -20.29 25.54
N VAL A 123 0.79 -19.11 26.07
CA VAL A 123 1.73 -18.19 25.44
C VAL A 123 2.91 -17.95 26.38
N GLU A 124 4.11 -18.14 25.85
CA GLU A 124 5.37 -17.68 26.44
C GLU A 124 5.76 -16.36 25.77
N CYS A 125 6.08 -15.33 26.55
CA CYS A 125 6.39 -13.99 26.06
C CYS A 125 7.88 -13.64 26.25
N LYS A 126 8.46 -13.00 25.23
CA LYS A 126 9.79 -12.37 25.27
C LYS A 126 9.75 -11.00 24.61
N ALA A 127 10.20 -9.96 25.30
CA ALA A 127 10.30 -8.62 24.73
C ALA A 127 11.70 -8.04 24.94
N ALA A 128 12.15 -7.22 23.99
CA ALA A 128 13.29 -6.34 24.15
C ALA A 128 12.85 -4.88 23.99
N GLN A 129 13.57 -3.95 24.62
CA GLN A 129 13.27 -2.53 24.51
C GLN A 129 13.52 -1.99 23.09
N THR A 130 14.55 -2.49 22.41
CA THR A 130 14.94 -2.13 21.04
C THR A 130 15.11 -3.39 20.20
N ALA A 131 15.05 -3.25 18.88
CA ALA A 131 15.23 -4.38 17.97
C ALA A 131 16.61 -5.03 18.14
N VAL A 132 16.64 -6.32 18.48
CA VAL A 132 17.88 -7.09 18.69
C VAL A 132 17.80 -8.46 18.04
N SER A 133 18.93 -8.98 17.56
CA SER A 133 19.03 -10.37 17.10
C SER A 133 19.35 -11.30 18.27
N HIS A 134 18.60 -12.39 18.40
CA HIS A 134 18.77 -13.33 19.50
C HIS A 134 18.38 -14.75 19.08
N SER A 135 19.04 -15.75 19.66
CA SER A 135 18.64 -17.16 19.50
C SER A 135 17.90 -17.61 20.75
N PHE A 136 16.77 -18.29 20.56
CA PHE A 136 15.90 -18.82 21.62
C PHE A 136 16.02 -20.33 21.79
N LYS A 137 17.15 -20.92 21.35
CA LYS A 137 17.38 -22.36 21.35
C LYS A 137 17.09 -23.02 22.71
N THR A 138 17.54 -22.39 23.80
CA THR A 138 17.43 -22.91 25.16
C THR A 138 15.99 -22.85 25.66
N GLU A 139 15.31 -21.73 25.43
CA GLU A 139 13.92 -21.48 25.77
C GLU A 139 13.02 -22.47 25.02
N LEU A 140 13.19 -22.60 23.71
CA LEU A 140 12.40 -23.50 22.87
C LEU A 140 12.60 -24.98 23.27
N ASN A 141 13.82 -25.40 23.56
CA ASN A 141 14.07 -26.74 24.11
C ASN A 141 13.35 -26.96 25.43
N LYS A 142 13.31 -25.95 26.30
CA LYS A 142 12.58 -26.03 27.56
C LYS A 142 11.08 -26.15 27.32
N MET A 143 10.53 -25.41 26.35
CA MET A 143 9.12 -25.50 25.96
C MET A 143 8.74 -26.93 25.56
N GLU A 144 9.50 -27.53 24.65
CA GLU A 144 9.24 -28.89 24.15
C GLU A 144 9.15 -29.93 25.28
N LEU A 145 9.91 -29.75 26.37
CA LEU A 145 9.89 -30.67 27.51
C LEU A 145 8.57 -30.64 28.30
N TYR A 146 7.95 -29.47 28.47
CA TYR A 146 6.77 -29.33 29.32
C TYR A 146 5.44 -29.32 28.57
N MET A 147 5.44 -29.14 27.23
CA MET A 147 4.23 -28.92 26.43
C MET A 147 3.16 -30.00 26.61
N ASP A 148 3.54 -31.28 26.46
CA ASP A 148 2.62 -32.41 26.67
C ASP A 148 2.08 -32.44 28.11
N GLY A 149 2.95 -32.09 29.06
CA GLY A 149 2.63 -32.07 30.47
C GLY A 149 1.58 -31.02 30.85
N VAL A 150 1.82 -29.79 30.40
CA VAL A 150 0.91 -28.65 30.55
C VAL A 150 -0.41 -28.91 29.81
N ALA A 151 -0.35 -29.48 28.60
CA ALA A 151 -1.55 -29.76 27.83
C ALA A 151 -2.51 -30.72 28.57
N LYS A 152 -1.98 -31.85 29.07
CA LYS A 152 -2.76 -32.83 29.86
C LYS A 152 -3.37 -32.22 31.11
N THR A 153 -2.60 -31.37 31.80
CA THR A 153 -3.03 -30.66 33.01
C THR A 153 -4.20 -29.73 32.72
N LEU A 154 -4.09 -28.89 31.69
CA LEU A 154 -5.15 -27.96 31.31
C LEU A 154 -6.40 -28.68 30.77
N GLN A 155 -6.21 -29.77 30.01
CA GLN A 155 -7.31 -30.62 29.53
C GLN A 155 -8.05 -31.34 30.67
N GLN A 156 -7.35 -31.75 31.73
CA GLN A 156 -8.01 -32.30 32.91
C GLN A 156 -8.94 -31.26 33.58
N ILE A 157 -8.56 -29.99 33.56
CA ILE A 157 -9.31 -28.90 34.22
C ILE A 157 -10.48 -28.42 33.35
N TYR A 158 -10.26 -28.27 32.04
CA TYR A 158 -11.16 -27.55 31.14
C TYR A 158 -11.85 -28.42 30.08
N GLY A 159 -11.47 -29.69 29.92
CA GLY A 159 -12.06 -30.63 28.96
C GLY A 159 -11.01 -31.34 28.11
N LYS A 160 -11.14 -32.66 27.97
CA LYS A 160 -10.22 -33.49 27.17
C LYS A 160 -10.41 -33.32 25.66
N ASP A 161 -11.56 -32.82 25.25
CA ASP A 161 -11.93 -32.49 23.87
C ASP A 161 -11.27 -31.20 23.37
N LYS A 162 -10.86 -30.30 24.28
CA LYS A 162 -10.20 -29.05 23.91
C LYS A 162 -8.76 -29.28 23.49
N ARG A 163 -8.37 -28.63 22.39
CA ARG A 163 -6.97 -28.61 21.93
C ARG A 163 -6.13 -27.70 22.79
N VAL A 164 -4.83 -27.95 22.87
CA VAL A 164 -3.89 -27.02 23.53
C VAL A 164 -2.87 -26.56 22.50
N LYS A 165 -2.84 -25.25 22.22
CA LYS A 165 -1.93 -24.64 21.26
C LYS A 165 -0.92 -23.76 22.00
N PHE A 166 0.36 -23.98 21.72
CA PHE A 166 1.45 -23.22 22.29
C PHE A 166 1.90 -22.12 21.33
N LEU A 167 2.06 -20.91 21.86
CA LEU A 167 2.55 -19.76 21.15
C LEU A 167 3.85 -19.27 21.80
N PHE A 168 4.81 -18.90 20.97
CA PHE A 168 5.98 -18.14 21.39
C PHE A 168 5.83 -16.70 20.90
N ALA A 169 5.53 -15.78 21.80
CA ALA A 169 5.34 -14.38 21.47
C ALA A 169 6.66 -13.63 21.65
N SER A 170 7.10 -12.91 20.62
CA SER A 170 8.33 -12.14 20.65
C SER A 170 8.15 -10.72 20.13
N ARG A 171 8.58 -9.72 20.90
CA ARG A 171 8.57 -8.30 20.50
C ARG A 171 9.99 -7.76 20.39
N ASN A 172 10.28 -7.05 19.30
CA ASN A 172 11.59 -6.46 19.00
C ASN A 172 12.74 -7.48 18.91
N TYR A 173 12.44 -8.72 18.53
CA TYR A 173 13.44 -9.76 18.31
C TYR A 173 13.52 -10.16 16.84
N ARG A 174 14.75 -10.24 16.32
CA ARG A 174 15.07 -10.90 15.05
C ARG A 174 15.51 -12.34 15.36
N VAL A 175 14.64 -13.29 15.06
CA VAL A 175 14.86 -14.73 15.28
C VAL A 175 15.54 -15.33 14.06
N ASN A 176 16.52 -16.21 14.27
CA ASN A 176 17.22 -16.90 13.18
C ASN A 176 16.36 -18.04 12.56
N ASP A 177 16.73 -18.49 11.36
CA ASP A 177 15.98 -19.51 10.62
C ASP A 177 15.94 -20.87 11.35
N GLU A 178 16.97 -21.21 12.13
CA GLU A 178 17.04 -22.47 12.89
C GLU A 178 15.98 -22.52 14.00
N ASP A 179 15.78 -21.42 14.72
CA ASP A 179 14.78 -21.31 15.79
C ASP A 179 13.37 -21.21 15.21
N ILE A 180 13.20 -20.58 14.04
CA ILE A 180 11.92 -20.60 13.28
C ILE A 180 11.56 -22.05 12.91
N ALA A 181 12.51 -22.81 12.38
CA ALA A 181 12.31 -24.21 12.04
C ALA A 181 12.02 -25.07 13.28
N ARG A 182 12.68 -24.79 14.41
CA ARG A 182 12.42 -25.48 15.68
C ARG A 182 10.99 -25.26 16.18
N MET A 183 10.51 -24.02 16.19
CA MET A 183 9.13 -23.70 16.54
C MET A 183 8.14 -24.46 15.64
N ALA A 184 8.36 -24.45 14.32
CA ALA A 184 7.50 -25.15 13.37
C ALA A 184 7.47 -26.68 13.63
N ASN A 185 8.62 -27.30 13.85
CA ASN A 185 8.74 -28.74 14.12
C ASN A 185 8.06 -29.14 15.44
N ALA A 186 8.13 -28.28 16.46
CA ALA A 186 7.47 -28.49 17.74
C ALA A 186 5.96 -28.16 17.72
N GLY A 187 5.43 -27.62 16.61
CA GLY A 187 4.04 -27.16 16.53
C GLY A 187 3.75 -25.88 17.33
N ILE A 188 4.79 -25.10 17.65
CA ILE A 188 4.71 -23.81 18.34
C ILE A 188 4.47 -22.71 17.31
N PHE A 189 3.43 -21.90 17.50
CA PHE A 189 3.17 -20.76 16.62
C PHE A 189 4.00 -19.53 17.04
N HIS A 190 4.77 -18.96 16.12
CA HIS A 190 5.58 -17.77 16.39
C HIS A 190 4.76 -16.48 16.25
N LEU A 191 4.40 -15.89 17.38
CA LEU A 191 3.71 -14.59 17.47
C LEU A 191 4.73 -13.45 17.55
N ASN A 192 5.41 -13.16 16.43
CA ASN A 192 6.29 -12.00 16.31
C ASN A 192 5.51 -10.68 16.11
N ASP A 193 6.22 -9.55 16.02
CA ASP A 193 5.61 -8.23 15.80
C ASP A 193 4.68 -8.17 14.58
N ASN A 194 5.04 -8.85 13.49
CA ASN A 194 4.21 -8.90 12.28
C ASN A 194 2.93 -9.72 12.52
N SER A 195 3.06 -10.92 13.11
CA SER A 195 1.92 -11.78 13.47
C SER A 195 0.98 -11.11 14.46
N PHE A 196 1.52 -10.45 15.48
CA PHE A 196 0.76 -9.71 16.47
C PHE A 196 -0.02 -8.54 15.83
N ASN A 197 0.62 -7.76 14.98
CA ASN A 197 -0.03 -6.66 14.27
C ASN A 197 -1.12 -7.14 13.32
N TYR A 198 -0.87 -8.24 12.61
CA TYR A 198 -1.87 -8.85 11.73
C TYR A 198 -3.12 -9.29 12.50
N ILE A 199 -2.95 -10.03 13.60
CA ILE A 199 -4.09 -10.46 14.41
C ILE A 199 -4.85 -9.25 14.96
N ASN A 200 -4.17 -8.20 15.40
CA ASN A 200 -4.83 -6.96 15.82
C ASN A 200 -5.58 -6.25 14.68
N ASN A 201 -5.08 -6.31 13.45
CA ASN A 201 -5.80 -5.81 12.28
C ASN A 201 -7.04 -6.66 11.99
N LEU A 202 -6.96 -7.99 12.10
CA LEU A 202 -8.13 -8.88 12.02
C LEU A 202 -9.17 -8.54 13.08
N ILE A 203 -8.76 -8.36 14.34
CA ILE A 203 -9.65 -7.94 15.44
C ILE A 203 -10.37 -6.63 15.09
N LYS A 204 -9.65 -5.66 14.51
CA LYS A 204 -10.25 -4.38 14.11
C LYS A 204 -11.28 -4.55 12.99
N SER A 205 -11.01 -5.41 12.01
CA SER A 205 -11.80 -5.58 10.77
C SER A 205 -12.97 -6.55 10.92
N TYR A 206 -12.77 -7.66 11.63
CA TYR A 206 -13.75 -8.74 11.82
C TYR A 206 -14.58 -8.58 13.10
N LYS A 207 -14.09 -7.80 14.08
CA LYS A 207 -14.75 -7.58 15.37
C LYS A 207 -15.13 -8.90 16.04
N GLU A 208 -16.38 -9.08 16.42
CA GLU A 208 -16.86 -10.26 17.14
C GLU A 208 -16.77 -11.56 16.32
N SER A 209 -16.59 -11.48 15.00
CA SER A 209 -16.43 -12.63 14.10
C SER A 209 -14.97 -13.05 13.88
N VAL A 210 -14.01 -12.36 14.50
CA VAL A 210 -12.56 -12.61 14.31
C VAL A 210 -12.14 -14.02 14.71
N ILE A 211 -12.86 -14.64 15.65
CA ILE A 211 -12.51 -15.93 16.21
C ILE A 211 -12.42 -17.03 15.15
N TYR A 212 -13.28 -17.00 14.12
CA TYR A 212 -13.24 -17.95 13.00
C TYR A 212 -11.95 -17.84 12.18
N GLN A 213 -11.52 -16.61 11.86
CA GLN A 213 -10.25 -16.37 11.18
C GLN A 213 -9.05 -16.73 12.05
N PHE A 214 -9.11 -16.42 13.34
CA PHE A 214 -8.05 -16.76 14.28
C PHE A 214 -7.87 -18.28 14.40
N TYR A 215 -8.94 -19.05 14.53
CA TYR A 215 -8.85 -20.51 14.55
C TYR A 215 -8.37 -21.09 13.22
N GLY A 216 -8.84 -20.57 12.09
CA GLY A 216 -8.33 -20.95 10.77
C GLY A 216 -6.83 -20.68 10.61
N LEU A 217 -6.29 -19.65 11.26
CA LEU A 217 -4.86 -19.36 11.29
C LEU A 217 -4.08 -20.32 12.22
N MET A 218 -4.64 -20.63 13.39
CA MET A 218 -3.96 -21.44 14.42
C MET A 218 -3.96 -22.94 14.13
N PHE A 219 -5.00 -23.45 13.46
CA PHE A 219 -5.28 -24.88 13.27
C PHE A 219 -5.48 -25.26 11.80
N LYS A 220 -4.90 -24.49 10.87
CA LYS A 220 -5.02 -24.74 9.42
C LYS A 220 -4.71 -26.21 9.08
N ASP A 221 -5.57 -26.82 8.27
CA ASP A 221 -5.43 -28.22 7.82
C ASP A 221 -5.39 -29.23 8.98
N GLU A 222 -6.04 -28.89 10.09
CA GLU A 222 -6.36 -29.81 11.18
C GLU A 222 -7.87 -30.05 11.21
N LEU A 223 -8.28 -31.30 11.47
CA LEU A 223 -9.69 -31.64 11.76
C LEU A 223 -10.20 -30.75 12.90
N ILE A 224 -11.50 -30.52 13.00
CA ILE A 224 -12.17 -29.98 14.19
C ILE A 224 -12.55 -31.17 15.07
N ASN A 225 -13.26 -32.13 14.46
CA ASN A 225 -13.63 -33.42 15.01
C ASN A 225 -13.69 -34.47 13.87
N ASP A 226 -14.01 -35.72 14.20
CA ASP A 226 -14.10 -36.83 13.23
C ASP A 226 -15.44 -36.87 12.47
N GLU A 227 -16.35 -35.92 12.72
CA GLU A 227 -17.65 -35.88 12.04
C GLU A 227 -17.49 -35.39 10.60
N VAL A 228 -18.18 -36.05 9.67
CA VAL A 228 -18.15 -35.69 8.25
C VAL A 228 -19.44 -34.95 7.90
N ILE A 229 -19.29 -33.74 7.39
CA ILE A 229 -20.42 -32.92 6.93
C ILE A 229 -20.87 -33.47 5.57
N LYS A 230 -22.12 -33.93 5.48
CA LYS A 230 -22.69 -34.54 4.27
C LYS A 230 -23.77 -33.64 3.68
N ILE A 231 -23.52 -33.06 2.49
CA ILE A 231 -24.41 -32.08 1.86
C ILE A 231 -24.87 -32.58 0.49
N PRO A 232 -26.17 -32.47 0.13
CA PRO A 232 -26.64 -32.72 -1.23
C PRO A 232 -26.11 -31.65 -2.19
N VAL A 233 -25.60 -32.07 -3.36
CA VAL A 233 -24.89 -31.19 -4.29
C VAL A 233 -25.22 -31.51 -5.74
N LEU A 234 -25.19 -30.48 -6.59
CA LEU A 234 -25.10 -30.63 -8.04
C LEU A 234 -23.66 -30.40 -8.48
N ARG A 235 -23.02 -31.42 -9.07
CA ARG A 235 -21.71 -31.30 -9.70
C ARG A 235 -21.91 -30.92 -11.17
N GLY A 236 -21.26 -29.84 -11.59
CA GLY A 236 -21.20 -29.41 -12.99
C GLY A 236 -19.75 -29.27 -13.47
N LYS A 237 -19.59 -28.94 -14.74
CA LYS A 237 -18.29 -28.66 -15.37
C LYS A 237 -18.29 -27.25 -15.97
N MET A 238 -17.28 -26.45 -15.66
CA MET A 238 -17.08 -25.11 -16.21
C MET A 238 -15.65 -25.00 -16.75
N GLY A 239 -15.53 -24.94 -18.08
CA GLY A 239 -14.25 -25.15 -18.75
C GLY A 239 -13.72 -26.56 -18.48
N GLU A 240 -12.49 -26.67 -18.00
CA GLU A 240 -11.87 -27.95 -17.63
C GLU A 240 -12.13 -28.36 -16.17
N ARG A 241 -12.73 -27.48 -15.35
CA ARG A 241 -12.89 -27.69 -13.91
C ARG A 241 -14.26 -28.23 -13.54
N ASN A 242 -14.29 -29.11 -12.55
CA ASN A 242 -15.50 -29.46 -11.84
C ASN A 242 -15.84 -28.35 -10.82
N TYR A 243 -17.13 -28.10 -10.65
CA TYR A 243 -17.64 -27.24 -9.59
C TYR A 243 -18.89 -27.86 -8.97
N TYR A 244 -19.19 -27.41 -7.76
CA TYR A 244 -20.25 -27.93 -6.91
C TYR A 244 -21.21 -26.81 -6.55
N ILE A 245 -22.51 -27.00 -6.74
CA ILE A 245 -23.55 -26.09 -6.24
C ILE A 245 -24.28 -26.76 -5.09
N PHE A 246 -24.31 -26.12 -3.93
CA PHE A 246 -25.06 -26.56 -2.76
C PHE A 246 -25.49 -25.38 -1.89
N SER A 247 -26.36 -25.65 -0.93
CA SER A 247 -26.69 -24.71 0.15
C SER A 247 -26.11 -25.23 1.47
N ILE A 248 -25.64 -24.32 2.32
CA ILE A 248 -25.03 -24.66 3.61
C ILE A 248 -25.40 -23.62 4.68
N GLU A 249 -25.47 -24.03 5.94
CA GLU A 249 -25.63 -23.14 7.08
C GLU A 249 -24.39 -22.23 7.22
N PRO A 250 -24.58 -20.91 7.44
CA PRO A 250 -23.47 -19.99 7.65
C PRO A 250 -22.55 -20.40 8.81
N SER A 251 -23.07 -20.94 9.90
CA SER A 251 -22.28 -21.42 11.04
C SER A 251 -21.29 -22.51 10.65
N THR A 252 -21.72 -23.48 9.84
CA THR A 252 -20.88 -24.55 9.29
C THR A 252 -19.80 -23.96 8.39
N LEU A 253 -20.18 -23.07 7.46
CA LEU A 253 -19.22 -22.44 6.55
C LEU A 253 -18.22 -21.53 7.29
N LEU A 254 -18.62 -20.83 8.36
CA LEU A 254 -17.73 -19.99 9.17
C LEU A 254 -16.66 -20.83 9.89
N LYS A 255 -16.98 -22.05 10.32
CA LYS A 255 -16.02 -22.95 11.01
C LYS A 255 -14.98 -23.54 10.07
N ILE A 256 -15.41 -24.04 8.90
CA ILE A 256 -14.49 -24.65 7.92
C ILE A 256 -13.84 -23.63 6.96
N GLY A 257 -14.44 -22.44 6.88
CA GLY A 257 -14.10 -21.40 5.94
C GLY A 257 -12.93 -20.54 6.39
N PHE A 258 -12.09 -20.15 5.43
CA PHE A 258 -10.97 -19.25 5.67
C PHE A 258 -10.86 -18.20 4.58
N VAL A 259 -10.37 -17.01 4.94
CA VAL A 259 -10.20 -15.88 4.04
C VAL A 259 -8.71 -15.62 3.96
N LEU A 260 -8.15 -15.82 2.78
CA LEU A 260 -6.72 -15.63 2.54
C LEU A 260 -6.41 -14.13 2.41
N HIS A 261 -6.00 -13.53 3.53
CA HIS A 261 -5.45 -12.17 3.54
C HIS A 261 -3.97 -12.18 3.23
N ARG A 262 -3.55 -11.19 2.43
CA ARG A 262 -2.15 -10.91 2.19
C ARG A 262 -1.56 -10.10 3.32
N THR A 263 -0.81 -10.78 4.17
CA THR A 263 0.01 -10.18 5.21
C THR A 263 1.38 -10.84 5.24
N ARG A 264 2.37 -10.14 5.81
CA ARG A 264 3.77 -10.61 5.91
C ARG A 264 3.91 -11.97 6.62
N VAL A 265 2.89 -12.36 7.39
CA VAL A 265 2.79 -13.62 8.15
C VAL A 265 2.45 -14.80 7.24
N ASN A 266 1.76 -14.54 6.13
CA ASN A 266 1.24 -15.55 5.21
C ASN A 266 2.05 -15.65 3.90
N ASP A 267 3.14 -14.88 3.73
CA ASP A 267 3.94 -14.83 2.49
C ASP A 267 4.56 -16.21 2.13
N SER A 268 4.71 -17.10 3.12
CA SER A 268 5.15 -18.50 2.93
C SER A 268 4.02 -19.51 2.64
N MET A 269 2.76 -19.14 2.88
CA MET A 269 1.62 -20.08 2.90
C MET A 269 0.89 -20.22 1.56
N ALA A 270 1.01 -19.22 0.68
CA ALA A 270 0.57 -19.14 -0.73
C ALA A 270 0.45 -17.65 -1.08
N PRO A 271 0.56 -17.27 -2.37
CA PRO A 271 0.19 -15.92 -2.77
C PRO A 271 -1.30 -15.68 -2.45
N THR A 272 -1.61 -14.52 -1.88
CA THR A 272 -2.83 -14.21 -1.11
C THR A 272 -3.55 -13.01 -1.73
N TYR A 273 -4.88 -12.98 -1.71
CA TYR A 273 -5.60 -12.22 -2.75
C TYR A 273 -6.78 -11.37 -2.28
N GLN A 274 -7.15 -11.35 -1.00
CA GLN A 274 -8.43 -10.78 -0.56
C GLN A 274 -8.33 -9.58 0.38
N ARG A 275 -9.33 -8.70 0.27
CA ARG A 275 -9.52 -7.54 1.16
C ARG A 275 -10.01 -7.95 2.54
N LEU A 276 -9.57 -7.25 3.57
CA LEU A 276 -10.11 -7.26 4.92
C LEU A 276 -11.59 -6.83 4.92
N LEU A 277 -12.32 -7.33 5.91
CA LEU A 277 -13.70 -6.93 6.13
C LEU A 277 -13.81 -5.47 6.58
N VAL A 278 -14.96 -4.87 6.28
CA VAL A 278 -15.29 -3.50 6.71
C VAL A 278 -16.33 -3.60 7.83
N PRO A 279 -16.00 -3.26 9.08
CA PRO A 279 -16.90 -3.48 10.23
C PRO A 279 -18.28 -2.85 10.09
N SER A 280 -18.37 -1.63 9.55
CA SER A 280 -19.64 -0.94 9.35
C SER A 280 -20.55 -1.68 8.36
N ARG A 281 -19.95 -2.32 7.35
CA ARG A 281 -20.68 -3.13 6.36
C ARG A 281 -21.21 -4.42 6.99
N LEU A 282 -20.45 -5.07 7.88
CA LEU A 282 -20.91 -6.26 8.59
C LEU A 282 -22.16 -5.95 9.42
N LYS A 283 -22.11 -4.90 10.26
CA LYS A 283 -23.28 -4.48 11.05
C LYS A 283 -24.50 -4.16 10.20
N GLY A 284 -24.30 -3.51 9.05
CA GLY A 284 -25.37 -3.22 8.10
C GLY A 284 -25.97 -4.49 7.49
N ILE A 285 -25.14 -5.47 7.13
CA ILE A 285 -25.56 -6.77 6.60
C ILE A 285 -26.32 -7.58 7.65
N THR A 286 -25.80 -7.68 8.88
CA THR A 286 -26.45 -8.38 9.99
C THR A 286 -27.85 -7.80 10.24
N LYS A 287 -27.95 -6.47 10.36
CA LYS A 287 -29.25 -5.79 10.55
C LYS A 287 -30.21 -6.01 9.38
N PHE A 288 -29.70 -6.06 8.14
CA PHE A 288 -30.52 -6.33 6.97
C PHE A 288 -31.07 -7.76 6.99
N ILE A 289 -30.26 -8.75 7.34
CA ILE A 289 -30.65 -10.16 7.45
C ILE A 289 -31.67 -10.35 8.57
N ASP A 290 -31.37 -9.84 9.78
CA ASP A 290 -32.27 -9.94 10.94
C ASP A 290 -33.58 -9.16 10.72
N GLY A 291 -33.58 -8.18 9.82
CA GLY A 291 -34.79 -7.47 9.36
C GLY A 291 -35.61 -8.21 8.31
N GLY A 292 -35.26 -9.45 7.97
CA GLY A 292 -35.95 -10.29 6.97
C GLY A 292 -35.41 -10.18 5.54
N GLY A 293 -34.32 -9.43 5.33
CA GLY A 293 -33.64 -9.36 4.04
C GLY A 293 -32.80 -10.62 3.74
N TYR A 294 -32.51 -10.87 2.46
CA TYR A 294 -31.71 -12.02 2.04
C TYR A 294 -30.83 -11.70 0.82
N PHE A 295 -29.77 -12.50 0.63
CA PHE A 295 -28.85 -12.38 -0.51
C PHE A 295 -28.97 -13.61 -1.41
N PRO A 296 -29.50 -13.49 -2.65
CA PRO A 296 -29.66 -14.64 -3.55
C PRO A 296 -28.35 -15.04 -4.25
N ASN A 297 -27.33 -14.20 -4.22
CA ASN A 297 -26.07 -14.43 -4.92
C ASN A 297 -25.20 -15.46 -4.18
N SER A 298 -24.68 -16.44 -4.91
CA SER A 298 -23.82 -17.47 -4.37
C SER A 298 -22.55 -16.93 -3.72
N ILE A 299 -22.08 -17.63 -2.68
CA ILE A 299 -20.72 -17.51 -2.17
C ILE A 299 -19.83 -18.39 -3.03
N ILE A 300 -18.68 -17.88 -3.44
CA ILE A 300 -17.71 -18.67 -4.23
C ILE A 300 -16.63 -19.14 -3.28
N ILE A 301 -16.37 -20.44 -3.24
CA ILE A 301 -15.32 -21.03 -2.41
C ILE A 301 -14.43 -21.96 -3.23
N ASN A 302 -13.24 -22.26 -2.71
CA ASN A 302 -12.37 -23.32 -3.21
C ASN A 302 -11.95 -24.24 -2.06
N PHE A 303 -12.17 -25.54 -2.22
CA PHE A 303 -11.62 -26.53 -1.32
C PHE A 303 -10.15 -26.77 -1.66
N SER A 304 -9.25 -26.54 -0.69
CA SER A 304 -7.80 -26.49 -0.93
C SER A 304 -6.99 -27.38 0.02
N ALA A 305 -7.61 -28.40 0.62
CA ALA A 305 -6.94 -29.28 1.55
C ALA A 305 -5.75 -30.04 0.89
N VAL A 306 -4.56 -29.90 1.48
CA VAL A 306 -3.33 -30.54 0.98
C VAL A 306 -3.30 -32.03 1.33
N LYS A 307 -3.79 -32.38 2.53
CA LYS A 307 -3.81 -33.77 3.00
C LYS A 307 -4.98 -34.54 2.38
N GLU A 308 -4.71 -35.76 1.91
CA GLU A 308 -5.67 -36.58 1.17
C GLU A 308 -6.91 -36.97 2.01
N ASP A 309 -6.74 -37.14 3.32
CA ASP A 309 -7.82 -37.41 4.28
C ASP A 309 -8.74 -36.20 4.50
N LEU A 310 -8.24 -34.99 4.24
CA LEU A 310 -9.00 -33.73 4.33
C LEU A 310 -9.65 -33.30 3.02
N LYS A 311 -9.45 -34.04 1.92
CA LYS A 311 -10.10 -33.74 0.64
C LYS A 311 -11.59 -34.07 0.66
N VAL A 312 -12.35 -33.22 -0.02
CA VAL A 312 -13.79 -33.44 -0.21
C VAL A 312 -14.03 -34.65 -1.11
N LYS A 313 -15.11 -35.40 -0.86
CA LYS A 313 -15.43 -36.60 -1.65
C LYS A 313 -16.84 -36.51 -2.18
N PHE A 314 -16.98 -36.51 -3.49
CA PHE A 314 -18.28 -36.55 -4.16
C PHE A 314 -18.72 -38.00 -4.40
N THR A 315 -19.97 -38.31 -4.01
CA THR A 315 -20.61 -39.60 -4.28
C THR A 315 -21.87 -39.38 -5.13
N PRO A 316 -21.87 -39.77 -6.42
CA PRO A 316 -23.04 -39.63 -7.27
C PRO A 316 -24.17 -40.57 -6.84
N ILE A 317 -25.41 -40.12 -6.88
CA ILE A 317 -26.59 -40.95 -6.59
C ILE A 317 -27.20 -41.50 -7.89
N LYS A 318 -27.25 -40.68 -8.95
CA LYS A 318 -27.74 -41.09 -10.28
C LYS A 318 -27.24 -40.14 -11.37
N ALA A 319 -26.66 -40.69 -12.44
CA ALA A 319 -26.34 -39.91 -13.64
C ALA A 319 -27.63 -39.67 -14.44
N GLN A 320 -27.95 -38.41 -14.74
CA GLN A 320 -29.01 -38.07 -15.70
C GLN A 320 -28.46 -38.24 -17.12
N LYS A 321 -29.25 -38.80 -18.05
CA LYS A 321 -28.84 -38.97 -19.45
C LYS A 321 -28.88 -37.66 -20.25
N ASP A 322 -29.70 -36.70 -19.81
CA ASP A 322 -30.02 -35.48 -20.56
C ASP A 322 -29.19 -34.26 -20.12
N SER A 323 -28.29 -34.42 -19.14
CA SER A 323 -27.45 -33.34 -18.63
C SER A 323 -26.06 -33.86 -18.26
N GLN A 324 -25.04 -33.02 -18.47
CA GLN A 324 -23.67 -33.27 -18.00
C GLN A 324 -23.53 -33.01 -16.49
N SER A 325 -24.58 -32.54 -15.82
CA SER A 325 -24.60 -32.32 -14.38
C SER A 325 -24.96 -33.60 -13.63
N GLU A 326 -24.28 -33.85 -12.52
CA GLU A 326 -24.48 -35.02 -11.69
C GLU A 326 -25.00 -34.64 -10.30
N PHE A 327 -26.07 -35.29 -9.87
CA PHE A 327 -26.59 -35.12 -8.51
C PHE A 327 -25.99 -36.16 -7.57
N GLY A 328 -25.56 -35.71 -6.39
CA GLY A 328 -24.94 -36.59 -5.40
C GLY A 328 -24.80 -35.95 -4.02
N PHE A 329 -23.97 -36.58 -3.20
CA PHE A 329 -23.58 -36.04 -1.89
C PHE A 329 -22.11 -35.64 -1.91
N LEU A 330 -21.82 -34.45 -1.40
CA LEU A 330 -20.46 -34.03 -1.07
C LEU A 330 -20.20 -34.35 0.41
N ARG A 331 -19.13 -35.09 0.68
CA ARG A 331 -18.61 -35.32 2.02
C ARG A 331 -17.47 -34.35 2.26
N ILE A 332 -17.66 -33.45 3.21
CA ILE A 332 -16.70 -32.41 3.60
C ILE A 332 -16.16 -32.79 4.98
N PRO A 333 -14.85 -33.02 5.14
CA PRO A 333 -14.24 -33.21 6.44
C PRO A 333 -14.47 -31.98 7.32
N ASN A 334 -14.83 -32.17 8.59
CA ASN A 334 -14.97 -31.04 9.50
C ASN A 334 -13.58 -30.60 9.95
N ALA A 335 -12.97 -29.66 9.23
CA ALA A 335 -11.58 -29.22 9.44
C ALA A 335 -11.44 -27.70 9.29
N TYR A 336 -10.49 -27.11 10.01
CA TYR A 336 -10.23 -25.68 9.94
C TYR A 336 -9.52 -25.30 8.63
N GLY A 337 -10.04 -24.27 7.98
CA GLY A 337 -9.38 -23.62 6.84
C GLY A 337 -9.32 -24.42 5.55
N ILE A 338 -10.17 -25.44 5.38
CA ILE A 338 -10.22 -26.24 4.15
C ILE A 338 -11.01 -25.57 3.02
N ALA A 339 -11.87 -24.59 3.32
CA ALA A 339 -12.71 -23.90 2.36
C ALA A 339 -12.30 -22.41 2.22
N TYR A 340 -11.55 -22.08 1.19
CA TYR A 340 -11.16 -20.70 0.92
C TYR A 340 -12.31 -19.92 0.28
N ILE A 341 -12.81 -18.90 0.96
CA ILE A 341 -13.92 -18.07 0.46
C ILE A 341 -13.36 -17.09 -0.55
N ILE A 342 -13.61 -17.24 -1.85
CA ILE A 342 -13.11 -16.37 -2.93
C ILE A 342 -13.97 -15.09 -3.09
N ASP A 343 -15.29 -15.24 -3.07
CA ASP A 343 -16.24 -14.12 -3.09
C ASP A 343 -17.34 -14.28 -2.05
N GLY A 344 -17.84 -13.14 -1.55
CA GLY A 344 -18.96 -13.11 -0.63
C GLY A 344 -18.57 -13.14 0.85
N GLN A 345 -17.29 -12.93 1.17
CA GLN A 345 -16.81 -12.86 2.56
C GLN A 345 -17.63 -11.92 3.47
N HIS A 346 -17.97 -10.69 3.04
CA HIS A 346 -18.82 -9.79 3.85
C HIS A 346 -20.21 -10.37 4.12
N ARG A 347 -20.75 -11.18 3.19
CA ARG A 347 -22.05 -11.84 3.36
C ARG A 347 -21.93 -12.94 4.41
N VAL A 348 -20.97 -13.86 4.25
CA VAL A 348 -20.73 -14.97 5.20
C VAL A 348 -20.47 -14.44 6.62
N TYR A 349 -19.56 -13.48 6.76
CA TYR A 349 -19.22 -12.91 8.07
C TYR A 349 -20.31 -11.99 8.64
N GLY A 350 -21.22 -11.47 7.81
CA GLY A 350 -22.41 -10.76 8.27
C GLY A 350 -23.39 -11.66 9.03
N TYR A 351 -23.39 -12.96 8.75
CA TYR A 351 -24.18 -13.95 9.51
C TYR A 351 -23.56 -14.29 10.86
N ALA A 352 -22.27 -14.04 11.11
CA ALA A 352 -21.61 -14.45 12.35
C ALA A 352 -22.29 -13.92 13.63
N GLN A 353 -22.97 -12.78 13.53
CA GLN A 353 -23.73 -12.13 14.61
C GLN A 353 -25.24 -12.09 14.35
N SER A 354 -25.72 -12.76 13.31
CA SER A 354 -27.15 -12.82 12.98
C SER A 354 -27.83 -13.92 13.79
N LEU A 355 -29.11 -13.71 14.09
CA LEU A 355 -29.98 -14.73 14.69
C LEU A 355 -30.20 -15.93 13.75
N HIS A 356 -29.98 -15.74 12.45
CA HIS A 356 -30.25 -16.73 11.41
C HIS A 356 -29.01 -17.53 10.97
N LYS A 357 -27.92 -17.49 11.76
CA LYS A 357 -26.66 -18.16 11.40
C LYS A 357 -26.72 -19.69 11.35
N GLU A 358 -27.62 -20.29 12.13
CA GLU A 358 -27.84 -21.75 12.19
C GLU A 358 -29.04 -22.19 11.34
N ASP A 359 -30.10 -21.36 11.25
CA ASP A 359 -31.38 -21.77 10.63
C ASP A 359 -31.51 -21.45 9.14
N SER A 360 -30.72 -20.50 8.63
CA SER A 360 -30.71 -20.17 7.20
C SER A 360 -29.69 -20.99 6.45
N THR A 361 -29.94 -21.20 5.16
CA THR A 361 -28.93 -21.72 4.24
C THR A 361 -28.58 -20.68 3.18
N ILE A 362 -27.30 -20.64 2.79
CA ILE A 362 -26.78 -19.74 1.76
C ILE A 362 -26.30 -20.54 0.55
N PRO A 363 -26.57 -20.06 -0.68
CA PRO A 363 -26.11 -20.73 -1.89
C PRO A 363 -24.58 -20.62 -2.03
N VAL A 364 -23.93 -21.71 -2.40
CA VAL A 364 -22.48 -21.83 -2.57
C VAL A 364 -22.15 -22.45 -3.92
N VAL A 365 -21.17 -21.87 -4.61
CA VAL A 365 -20.47 -22.47 -5.74
C VAL A 365 -19.05 -22.79 -5.28
N ALA A 366 -18.70 -24.07 -5.20
CA ALA A 366 -17.39 -24.52 -4.75
C ALA A 366 -16.58 -25.13 -5.88
N PHE A 367 -15.32 -24.73 -5.97
CA PHE A 367 -14.29 -25.40 -6.77
C PHE A 367 -13.47 -26.33 -5.88
N GLU A 368 -12.73 -27.24 -6.53
CA GLU A 368 -11.81 -28.15 -5.87
C GLU A 368 -10.41 -27.97 -6.45
N SER A 369 -9.42 -27.88 -5.57
CA SER A 369 -8.00 -27.82 -5.92
C SER A 369 -7.69 -26.74 -6.98
N MET A 370 -8.29 -25.56 -6.83
CA MET A 370 -7.93 -24.40 -7.66
C MET A 370 -6.58 -23.84 -7.24
N GLU A 371 -5.70 -23.64 -8.23
CA GLU A 371 -4.41 -23.01 -8.02
C GLU A 371 -4.58 -21.56 -7.56
N SER A 372 -3.65 -21.10 -6.73
CA SER A 372 -3.71 -19.76 -6.12
C SER A 372 -3.82 -18.66 -7.19
N GLU A 373 -2.99 -18.71 -8.24
CA GLU A 373 -3.01 -17.72 -9.34
C GLU A 373 -4.41 -17.59 -10.00
N GLU A 374 -5.15 -18.69 -10.14
CA GLU A 374 -6.50 -18.68 -10.72
C GLU A 374 -7.54 -18.14 -9.74
N GLN A 375 -7.44 -18.48 -8.45
CA GLN A 375 -8.30 -17.90 -7.41
C GLN A 375 -8.17 -16.37 -7.39
N LEU A 376 -6.93 -15.85 -7.51
CA LEU A 376 -6.67 -14.41 -7.61
C LEU A 376 -7.36 -13.80 -8.82
N LYS A 377 -7.20 -14.43 -9.99
CA LYS A 377 -7.77 -13.93 -11.23
C LYS A 377 -9.29 -13.82 -11.13
N ILE A 378 -9.96 -14.85 -10.61
CA ILE A 378 -11.41 -14.84 -10.36
C ILE A 378 -11.78 -13.73 -9.36
N PHE A 379 -11.04 -13.60 -8.26
CA PHE A 379 -11.28 -12.53 -7.28
C PHE A 379 -11.18 -11.13 -7.92
N MET A 380 -10.16 -10.89 -8.74
CA MET A 380 -9.95 -9.62 -9.43
C MET A 380 -11.06 -9.33 -10.45
N GLU A 381 -11.39 -10.31 -11.30
CA GLU A 381 -12.44 -10.17 -12.34
C GLU A 381 -13.82 -9.90 -11.74
N ILE A 382 -14.16 -10.55 -10.62
CA ILE A 382 -15.42 -10.31 -9.90
C ILE A 382 -15.46 -8.90 -9.31
N ASN A 383 -14.36 -8.43 -8.70
CA ASN A 383 -14.34 -7.14 -8.01
C ASN A 383 -14.14 -5.95 -8.96
N GLU A 384 -13.52 -6.13 -10.12
CA GLU A 384 -13.33 -5.08 -11.14
C GLU A 384 -14.68 -4.54 -11.65
N ASN A 385 -15.70 -5.41 -11.77
CA ASN A 385 -17.04 -5.04 -12.22
C ASN A 385 -18.03 -4.71 -11.09
N GLN A 386 -17.63 -4.84 -9.82
CA GLN A 386 -18.46 -4.54 -8.65
C GLN A 386 -17.87 -3.40 -7.81
N LYS A 387 -17.21 -3.72 -6.68
CA LYS A 387 -16.49 -2.78 -5.83
C LYS A 387 -15.00 -3.05 -5.97
N ALA A 388 -14.33 -2.18 -6.70
CA ALA A 388 -12.90 -2.26 -6.99
C ALA A 388 -12.05 -2.47 -5.73
N VAL A 389 -11.01 -3.27 -5.89
CA VAL A 389 -9.96 -3.50 -4.90
C VAL A 389 -9.19 -2.19 -4.64
N SER A 390 -8.65 -2.00 -3.44
CA SER A 390 -7.88 -0.79 -3.12
C SER A 390 -6.67 -0.66 -4.06
N PRO A 391 -6.26 0.57 -4.45
CA PRO A 391 -5.11 0.74 -5.33
C PRO A 391 -3.82 0.12 -4.79
N SER A 392 -3.60 0.16 -3.47
CA SER A 392 -2.45 -0.46 -2.81
C SER A 392 -2.45 -1.98 -2.93
N LEU A 393 -3.58 -2.63 -2.66
CA LEU A 393 -3.69 -4.09 -2.81
C LEU A 393 -3.54 -4.49 -4.29
N ARG A 394 -4.09 -3.70 -5.24
CA ARG A 394 -3.88 -3.95 -6.67
C ARG A 394 -2.40 -3.90 -7.06
N LEU A 395 -1.67 -2.88 -6.62
CA LEU A 395 -0.23 -2.73 -6.91
C LEU A 395 0.59 -3.88 -6.30
N ASP A 396 0.28 -4.24 -5.06
CA ASP A 396 0.90 -5.37 -4.38
C ASP A 396 0.68 -6.67 -5.16
N LEU A 397 -0.51 -6.91 -5.70
CA LEU A 397 -0.86 -8.11 -6.48
C LEU A 397 -0.23 -8.18 -7.88
N GLU A 398 0.39 -7.11 -8.37
CA GLU A 398 1.00 -7.10 -9.71
C GLU A 398 2.13 -8.12 -9.87
N GLU A 399 2.87 -8.43 -8.79
CA GLU A 399 3.87 -9.51 -8.78
C GLU A 399 3.22 -10.83 -9.20
N ASP A 400 2.19 -11.28 -8.47
CA ASP A 400 1.54 -12.57 -8.69
C ASP A 400 0.82 -12.64 -10.04
N LEU A 401 0.20 -11.54 -10.46
CA LEU A 401 -0.56 -11.48 -11.71
C LEU A 401 0.32 -11.50 -12.95
N TYR A 402 1.48 -10.85 -12.89
CA TYR A 402 2.21 -10.49 -14.11
C TYR A 402 3.66 -10.98 -14.16
N TRP A 403 4.16 -11.72 -13.15
CA TRP A 403 5.54 -12.22 -13.12
C TRP A 403 5.92 -12.99 -14.40
N LYS A 404 5.04 -13.90 -14.82
CA LYS A 404 5.22 -14.74 -16.03
C LYS A 404 4.49 -14.17 -17.26
N SER A 405 4.05 -12.92 -17.23
CA SER A 405 3.28 -12.33 -18.34
C SER A 405 4.12 -12.28 -19.62
N SER A 406 3.53 -12.59 -20.77
CA SER A 406 4.21 -12.41 -22.06
C SER A 406 4.44 -10.93 -22.39
N ARG A 407 3.57 -10.04 -21.89
CA ARG A 407 3.66 -8.60 -22.11
C ARG A 407 4.79 -7.97 -21.28
N LEU A 408 5.62 -7.15 -21.91
CA LEU A 408 6.77 -6.50 -21.26
C LEU A 408 6.32 -5.46 -20.22
N ASP A 409 5.37 -4.60 -20.58
CA ASP A 409 4.80 -3.59 -19.69
C ASP A 409 4.24 -4.19 -18.40
N SER A 410 3.45 -5.26 -18.49
CA SER A 410 2.92 -6.00 -17.34
C SER A 410 4.02 -6.65 -16.50
N ARG A 411 5.05 -7.24 -17.12
CA ARG A 411 6.20 -7.78 -16.37
C ARG A 411 6.94 -6.72 -15.56
N MET A 412 7.13 -5.52 -16.12
CA MET A 412 7.80 -4.45 -15.37
C MET A 412 6.96 -3.98 -14.17
N LYS A 413 5.63 -4.08 -14.24
CA LYS A 413 4.75 -3.87 -13.08
C LYS A 413 5.01 -4.92 -11.99
N ALA A 414 5.06 -6.20 -12.36
CA ALA A 414 5.42 -7.28 -11.43
C ALA A 414 6.79 -7.08 -10.78
N LEU A 415 7.79 -6.68 -11.55
CA LEU A 415 9.14 -6.43 -11.04
C LEU A 415 9.16 -5.29 -10.00
N ARG A 416 8.44 -4.19 -10.27
CA ARG A 416 8.33 -3.08 -9.32
C ARG A 416 7.67 -3.54 -8.03
N SER A 417 6.53 -4.23 -8.14
CA SER A 417 5.84 -4.78 -6.98
C SER A 417 6.75 -5.68 -6.14
N SER A 418 7.44 -6.62 -6.78
CA SER A 418 8.36 -7.55 -6.12
C SER A 418 9.55 -6.87 -5.44
N CYS A 419 10.14 -5.82 -6.05
CA CYS A 419 11.19 -5.03 -5.40
C CYS A 419 10.70 -4.34 -4.13
N ILE A 420 9.48 -3.78 -4.16
CA ILE A 420 8.89 -3.08 -3.01
C ILE A 420 8.64 -4.06 -1.86
N LYS A 421 8.11 -5.25 -2.17
CA LYS A 421 7.91 -6.30 -1.17
C LYS A 421 9.23 -6.79 -0.58
N ALA A 422 10.26 -6.97 -1.39
CA ALA A 422 11.59 -7.33 -0.92
C ALA A 422 12.23 -6.26 -0.01
N LEU A 423 12.02 -4.97 -0.31
CA LEU A 423 12.44 -3.86 0.56
C LEU A 423 11.70 -3.88 1.90
N ALA A 424 10.42 -4.25 1.91
CA ALA A 424 9.58 -4.27 3.11
C ALA A 424 9.82 -5.49 4.03
N ALA A 425 10.19 -6.64 3.45
CA ALA A 425 10.16 -7.94 4.14
C ALA A 425 11.50 -8.37 4.77
N ASN A 426 12.64 -7.92 4.24
CA ASN A 426 13.95 -8.35 4.76
C ASN A 426 14.32 -7.57 6.04
N SER A 427 14.51 -8.28 7.15
CA SER A 427 14.85 -7.71 8.46
C SER A 427 16.17 -6.95 8.50
N ASN A 428 17.05 -7.17 7.52
CA ASN A 428 18.32 -6.47 7.40
C ASN A 428 18.23 -5.14 6.62
N HIS A 429 17.11 -4.86 5.94
CA HIS A 429 16.93 -3.61 5.20
C HIS A 429 16.47 -2.46 6.11
N VAL A 430 16.85 -1.22 5.74
CA VAL A 430 16.43 -0.01 6.46
C VAL A 430 14.90 0.17 6.42
N LEU A 431 14.28 -0.26 5.32
CA LEU A 431 12.84 -0.17 5.07
C LEU A 431 12.04 -1.34 5.65
N TYR A 432 12.70 -2.24 6.41
CA TYR A 432 12.03 -3.35 7.07
C TYR A 432 10.83 -2.88 7.88
N ASN A 433 9.68 -3.48 7.61
CA ASN A 433 8.41 -3.16 8.23
C ASN A 433 7.90 -1.71 8.06
N LYS A 434 8.53 -0.85 7.25
CA LYS A 434 8.12 0.55 7.06
C LYS A 434 7.12 0.76 5.92
N ILE A 435 7.03 -0.18 4.97
CA ILE A 435 6.19 -0.05 3.75
C ILE A 435 4.89 -0.85 3.89
N SER A 436 3.75 -0.23 3.60
CA SER A 436 2.43 -0.87 3.59
C SER A 436 2.39 -1.92 2.48
N VAL A 437 2.14 -3.18 2.82
CA VAL A 437 2.02 -4.32 1.89
C VAL A 437 0.61 -4.89 2.02
N GLY A 438 -0.04 -5.22 0.90
CA GLY A 438 -1.44 -5.61 0.88
C GLY A 438 -2.35 -4.52 1.45
N GLU A 439 -3.07 -4.86 2.52
CA GLU A 439 -3.92 -3.91 3.26
C GLU A 439 -3.39 -3.56 4.66
N ASP A 440 -2.17 -4.00 4.99
CA ASP A 440 -1.51 -3.60 6.23
C ASP A 440 -1.10 -2.13 6.17
N SER A 441 -1.55 -1.33 7.14
CA SER A 441 -1.10 0.05 7.29
C SER A 441 0.31 0.08 7.91
N SER A 442 1.25 0.75 7.25
CA SER A 442 2.58 1.06 7.79
C SER A 442 2.89 2.56 7.60
N LEU A 443 4.09 2.99 8.01
CA LEU A 443 4.55 4.38 7.91
C LEU A 443 4.50 4.93 6.47
N LEU A 444 4.93 4.12 5.50
CA LEU A 444 5.01 4.47 4.10
C LEU A 444 3.96 3.70 3.29
N ALA A 445 3.39 4.34 2.27
CA ALA A 445 2.47 3.72 1.33
C ALA A 445 3.22 3.02 0.19
N PHE A 446 2.59 2.03 -0.44
CA PHE A 446 3.18 1.28 -1.56
C PHE A 446 3.35 2.14 -2.83
N LYS A 447 2.34 2.97 -3.14
CA LYS A 447 2.23 3.71 -4.42
C LYS A 447 3.40 4.66 -4.73
N PRO A 448 3.95 5.43 -3.77
CA PRO A 448 5.11 6.26 -4.03
C PRO A 448 6.33 5.48 -4.51
N PHE A 449 6.58 4.29 -3.96
CA PHE A 449 7.68 3.42 -4.43
C PHE A 449 7.45 2.92 -5.85
N ASP A 450 6.23 2.45 -6.16
CA ASP A 450 5.88 1.99 -7.51
C ASP A 450 6.08 3.12 -8.54
N THR A 451 5.60 4.31 -8.22
CA THR A 451 5.71 5.50 -9.07
C THR A 451 7.18 5.90 -9.24
N ALA A 452 7.97 5.86 -8.17
CA ALA A 452 9.39 6.23 -8.21
C ALA A 452 10.21 5.22 -9.03
N LEU A 453 10.03 3.92 -8.80
CA LEU A 453 10.69 2.87 -9.56
C LEU A 453 10.39 3.00 -11.06
N GLY A 454 9.12 3.27 -11.42
CA GLY A 454 8.71 3.48 -12.81
C GLY A 454 9.27 4.75 -13.47
N ARG A 455 9.79 5.70 -12.67
CA ARG A 455 10.41 6.95 -13.14
C ARG A 455 11.92 7.04 -12.91
N SER A 456 12.50 6.08 -12.19
CA SER A 456 13.90 6.11 -11.74
C SER A 456 14.92 5.86 -12.85
N GLY A 457 14.56 5.10 -13.89
CA GLY A 457 15.53 4.58 -14.87
C GLY A 457 16.26 3.31 -14.42
N LEU A 458 16.02 2.80 -13.19
CA LEU A 458 16.57 1.53 -12.73
C LEU A 458 15.90 0.32 -13.42
N ILE A 459 14.63 0.48 -13.77
CA ILE A 459 13.79 -0.49 -14.48
C ILE A 459 13.41 0.10 -15.85
N PRO A 460 13.55 -0.66 -16.95
CA PRO A 460 13.28 -0.17 -18.29
C PRO A 460 11.80 0.11 -18.51
N LYS A 461 11.51 1.06 -19.42
CA LYS A 461 10.14 1.29 -19.90
C LYS A 461 9.87 0.36 -21.08
N ALA A 462 8.62 -0.07 -21.22
CA ALA A 462 8.20 -0.92 -22.32
C ALA A 462 6.74 -0.65 -22.73
N THR A 463 6.44 -0.93 -24.00
CA THR A 463 5.07 -1.21 -24.46
C THR A 463 4.73 -2.68 -24.19
N SER A 464 3.64 -3.20 -24.76
CA SER A 464 3.33 -4.62 -24.65
C SER A 464 4.42 -5.53 -25.22
N THR A 465 5.12 -5.10 -26.27
CA THR A 465 5.99 -5.95 -27.09
C THR A 465 7.39 -5.39 -27.32
N GLN A 466 7.65 -4.11 -27.05
CA GLN A 466 8.94 -3.46 -27.30
C GLN A 466 9.42 -2.65 -26.11
N TRP A 467 10.74 -2.63 -25.89
CA TRP A 467 11.40 -1.73 -24.95
C TRP A 467 11.39 -0.28 -25.49
N THR A 468 11.43 0.69 -24.58
CA THR A 468 11.41 2.13 -24.91
C THR A 468 12.32 2.91 -23.95
N GLY A 469 12.89 4.02 -24.39
CA GLY A 469 13.82 4.83 -23.58
C GLY A 469 15.20 4.18 -23.43
N ASP A 470 16.00 4.68 -22.47
CA ASP A 470 17.37 4.23 -22.24
C ASP A 470 17.39 2.85 -21.55
N THR A 471 17.61 1.78 -22.32
CA THR A 471 17.69 0.41 -21.80
C THR A 471 19.08 0.02 -21.31
N ASP A 472 20.11 0.69 -21.81
CA ASP A 472 21.53 0.47 -21.52
C ASP A 472 21.95 0.98 -20.15
N VAL A 473 21.17 1.89 -19.55
CA VAL A 473 21.41 2.43 -18.21
C VAL A 473 20.63 1.70 -17.11
N CYS A 474 19.79 0.73 -17.46
CA CYS A 474 18.96 0.01 -16.49
C CYS A 474 19.77 -1.05 -15.71
N ILE A 475 19.29 -1.42 -14.52
CA ILE A 475 19.83 -2.61 -13.81
C ILE A 475 19.28 -3.90 -14.45
N TYR A 476 18.05 -3.87 -14.96
CA TYR A 476 17.43 -5.01 -15.62
C TYR A 476 18.16 -5.38 -16.92
N ASN A 477 18.54 -6.65 -17.07
CA ASN A 477 19.18 -7.13 -18.29
C ASN A 477 18.14 -7.46 -19.37
N THR A 478 17.97 -6.56 -20.34
CA THR A 478 17.03 -6.75 -21.46
C THR A 478 17.43 -7.84 -22.45
N ASN A 479 18.66 -8.34 -22.37
CA ASN A 479 19.20 -9.37 -23.27
C ASN A 479 19.13 -10.78 -22.69
N GLU A 480 18.75 -10.95 -21.42
CA GLU A 480 18.56 -12.26 -20.81
C GLU A 480 17.28 -12.90 -21.35
N THR A 481 17.41 -14.13 -21.88
CA THR A 481 16.31 -14.86 -22.51
C THR A 481 15.51 -15.67 -21.49
N ASP A 482 16.13 -16.06 -20.37
CA ASP A 482 15.42 -16.61 -19.23
C ASP A 482 14.74 -15.48 -18.43
N ILE A 483 13.44 -15.31 -18.68
CA ILE A 483 12.62 -14.26 -18.08
C ILE A 483 12.63 -14.36 -16.55
N ASP A 484 12.51 -15.57 -15.99
CA ASP A 484 12.40 -15.73 -14.53
C ASP A 484 13.74 -15.39 -13.86
N LYS A 485 14.84 -15.82 -14.46
CA LYS A 485 16.19 -15.44 -14.03
C LYS A 485 16.40 -13.93 -14.12
N ALA A 486 16.08 -13.31 -15.26
CA ALA A 486 16.20 -11.86 -15.46
C ALA A 486 15.44 -11.08 -14.38
N MET A 487 14.20 -11.49 -14.08
CA MET A 487 13.35 -10.87 -13.07
C MET A 487 13.90 -11.05 -11.65
N LYS A 488 14.31 -12.27 -11.27
CA LYS A 488 14.86 -12.56 -9.93
C LYS A 488 16.18 -11.84 -9.67
N ASP A 489 17.10 -11.86 -10.63
CA ASP A 489 18.41 -11.20 -10.52
C ASP A 489 18.23 -9.68 -10.44
N SER A 490 17.37 -9.12 -11.28
CA SER A 490 17.07 -7.69 -11.28
C SER A 490 16.43 -7.25 -9.97
N ARG A 491 15.45 -8.01 -9.46
CA ARG A 491 14.84 -7.75 -8.15
C ARG A 491 15.90 -7.69 -7.05
N ALA A 492 16.77 -8.68 -6.97
CA ALA A 492 17.81 -8.74 -5.94
C ALA A 492 18.77 -7.55 -6.04
N ARG A 493 19.21 -7.21 -7.26
CA ARG A 493 20.15 -6.12 -7.53
C ARG A 493 19.55 -4.74 -7.24
N ILE A 494 18.33 -4.48 -7.72
CA ILE A 494 17.62 -3.21 -7.50
C ILE A 494 17.34 -3.02 -6.01
N THR A 495 16.84 -4.05 -5.33
CA THR A 495 16.53 -4.00 -3.90
C THR A 495 17.77 -3.66 -3.07
N LYS A 496 18.90 -4.34 -3.31
CA LYS A 496 20.16 -4.07 -2.60
C LYS A 496 20.71 -2.67 -2.90
N PHE A 497 20.59 -2.20 -4.14
CA PHE A 497 21.05 -0.87 -4.52
C PHE A 497 20.24 0.23 -3.82
N ILE A 498 18.91 0.10 -3.81
CA ILE A 498 18.02 1.05 -3.12
C ILE A 498 18.28 1.02 -1.62
N ASP A 499 18.34 -0.16 -1.01
CA ASP A 499 18.61 -0.30 0.42
C ASP A 499 19.97 0.30 0.81
N GLY A 500 21.02 0.09 0.00
CA GLY A 500 22.31 0.74 0.20
C GLY A 500 22.25 2.26 0.19
N GLY A 501 21.48 2.85 -0.73
CA GLY A 501 21.22 4.29 -0.74
C GLY A 501 20.50 4.77 0.53
N TYR A 502 19.47 4.05 0.97
CA TYR A 502 18.77 4.34 2.24
C TYR A 502 19.71 4.20 3.44
N ALA A 503 20.57 3.19 3.50
CA ALA A 503 21.52 2.97 4.58
C ALA A 503 22.53 4.12 4.73
N ILE A 504 23.05 4.64 3.61
CA ILE A 504 23.93 5.82 3.64
C ILE A 504 23.20 7.02 4.24
N ALA A 505 22.00 7.35 3.72
CA ALA A 505 21.23 8.50 4.21
C ALA A 505 20.81 8.34 5.69
N ASP A 506 20.31 7.16 6.06
CA ASP A 506 19.86 6.84 7.43
C ASP A 506 21.01 6.90 8.44
N SER A 507 22.24 6.57 8.03
CA SER A 507 23.40 6.67 8.93
C SER A 507 23.84 8.12 9.24
N ILE A 508 23.41 9.10 8.44
CA ILE A 508 23.87 10.50 8.51
C ILE A 508 22.77 11.44 9.00
N MET A 509 21.53 11.21 8.59
CA MET A 509 20.42 12.10 8.95
C MET A 509 20.09 12.02 10.45
N THR A 510 19.63 13.12 11.03
CA THR A 510 19.04 13.11 12.38
C THR A 510 17.66 12.48 12.36
N GLU A 511 17.16 11.95 13.50
CA GLU A 511 15.86 11.28 13.55
C GLU A 511 14.70 12.17 13.08
N GLU A 512 14.69 13.45 13.41
CA GLU A 512 13.67 14.40 12.95
C GLU A 512 13.70 14.56 11.42
N VAL A 513 14.91 14.77 10.86
CA VAL A 513 15.10 14.94 9.42
C VAL A 513 14.73 13.67 8.65
N LYS A 514 15.06 12.48 9.18
CA LYS A 514 14.68 11.21 8.58
C LYS A 514 13.17 11.07 8.42
N GLN A 515 12.38 11.43 9.44
CA GLN A 515 10.92 11.30 9.37
C GLN A 515 10.33 12.11 8.22
N ASP A 516 10.86 13.31 7.98
CA ASP A 516 10.34 14.22 6.98
C ASP A 516 10.90 13.96 5.57
N TYR A 517 12.21 13.75 5.49
CA TYR A 517 12.99 13.79 4.24
C TYR A 517 13.55 12.44 3.79
N LEU A 518 13.26 11.35 4.52
CA LEU A 518 13.60 9.99 4.10
C LEU A 518 12.40 9.03 4.20
N PHE A 519 11.68 9.07 5.33
CA PHE A 519 10.58 8.19 5.68
C PHE A 519 9.19 8.87 5.59
N SER A 520 9.02 9.73 4.58
CA SER A 520 7.71 10.21 4.15
C SER A 520 7.41 9.80 2.71
N ASN A 521 6.13 9.65 2.37
CA ASN A 521 5.71 9.22 1.02
C ASN A 521 6.31 10.07 -0.11
N ARG A 522 6.44 11.38 0.09
CA ARG A 522 7.02 12.30 -0.90
C ARG A 522 8.53 12.18 -0.97
N ALA A 523 9.18 12.12 0.20
CA ALA A 523 10.62 11.95 0.29
C ALA A 523 11.07 10.64 -0.34
N THR A 524 10.40 9.53 -0.04
CA THR A 524 10.69 8.21 -0.62
C THR A 524 10.59 8.24 -2.15
N PHE A 525 9.56 8.89 -2.70
CA PHE A 525 9.45 9.04 -4.15
C PHE A 525 10.68 9.76 -4.73
N ALA A 526 10.98 10.94 -4.18
CA ALA A 526 12.08 11.78 -4.65
C ALA A 526 13.43 11.08 -4.49
N PHE A 527 13.64 10.39 -3.37
CA PHE A 527 14.89 9.70 -3.07
C PHE A 527 15.15 8.52 -4.01
N ILE A 528 14.16 7.65 -4.25
CA ILE A 528 14.33 6.52 -5.18
C ILE A 528 14.51 7.01 -6.62
N ALA A 529 13.75 8.02 -7.04
CA ALA A 529 13.92 8.61 -8.36
C ALA A 529 15.30 9.27 -8.52
N LEU A 530 15.81 9.92 -7.47
CA LEU A 530 17.18 10.45 -7.44
C LEU A 530 18.23 9.35 -7.56
N LEU A 531 18.10 8.25 -6.81
CA LEU A 531 19.05 7.12 -6.89
C LEU A 531 19.17 6.60 -8.32
N GLY A 532 18.05 6.47 -9.03
CA GLY A 532 18.04 6.08 -10.43
C GLY A 532 18.62 7.14 -11.37
N SER A 533 18.34 8.42 -11.12
CA SER A 533 18.93 9.52 -11.89
C SER A 533 20.45 9.60 -11.73
N LEU A 534 20.97 9.43 -10.51
CA LEU A 534 22.42 9.36 -10.24
C LEU A 534 23.03 8.14 -10.92
N HIS A 535 22.38 6.98 -10.84
CA HIS A 535 22.84 5.76 -11.51
C HIS A 535 22.96 5.94 -13.03
N THR A 536 21.94 6.54 -13.66
CA THR A 536 21.97 6.87 -15.10
C THR A 536 23.10 7.85 -15.43
N TYR A 537 23.27 8.92 -14.64
CA TYR A 537 24.35 9.87 -14.82
C TYR A 537 25.73 9.20 -14.74
N LEU A 538 25.96 8.38 -13.72
CA LEU A 538 27.23 7.69 -13.49
C LEU A 538 27.55 6.67 -14.59
N ILE A 539 26.56 6.06 -15.22
CA ILE A 539 26.76 5.25 -16.44
C ILE A 539 27.16 6.13 -17.62
N LYS A 540 26.45 7.24 -17.86
CA LYS A 540 26.71 8.14 -19.00
C LYS A 540 28.12 8.75 -18.97
N ILE A 541 28.67 9.00 -17.78
CA ILE A 541 30.06 9.47 -17.62
C ILE A 541 31.09 8.33 -17.49
N ASN A 542 30.68 7.08 -17.67
CA ASN A 542 31.52 5.86 -17.54
C ASN A 542 32.16 5.65 -16.15
N ALA A 543 31.60 6.24 -15.09
CA ALA A 543 32.06 5.99 -13.72
C ALA A 543 31.65 4.59 -13.22
N ILE A 544 30.53 4.08 -13.73
CA ILE A 544 30.07 2.69 -13.58
C ILE A 544 29.55 2.19 -14.95
N ASN A 545 29.35 0.88 -15.10
CA ASN A 545 28.79 0.27 -16.30
C ASN A 545 27.70 -0.76 -15.94
N PRO A 546 26.98 -1.36 -16.89
CA PRO A 546 25.92 -2.34 -16.60
C PRO A 546 26.39 -3.59 -15.81
N GLN A 547 27.67 -3.96 -15.91
CA GLN A 547 28.30 -5.10 -15.25
C GLN A 547 28.84 -4.77 -13.85
N SER A 548 28.94 -3.49 -13.47
CA SER A 548 29.39 -3.07 -12.15
C SER A 548 28.59 -3.74 -11.03
N SER A 549 29.31 -4.17 -9.99
CA SER A 549 28.74 -4.84 -8.82
C SER A 549 27.88 -3.86 -8.00
N ILE A 550 27.00 -4.39 -7.14
CA ILE A 550 26.18 -3.51 -6.28
C ILE A 550 27.03 -2.70 -5.31
N PRO A 551 28.06 -3.25 -4.63
CA PRO A 551 28.98 -2.45 -3.82
C PRO A 551 29.63 -1.30 -4.59
N ASP A 552 30.11 -1.53 -5.81
CA ASP A 552 30.74 -0.47 -6.61
C ASP A 552 29.74 0.65 -6.95
N ARG A 553 28.49 0.27 -7.27
CA ARG A 553 27.43 1.24 -7.55
C ARG A 553 27.08 2.07 -6.32
N ILE A 554 27.01 1.43 -5.14
CA ILE A 554 26.74 2.12 -3.87
C ILE A 554 27.88 3.10 -3.56
N ALA A 555 29.13 2.67 -3.68
CA ALA A 555 30.30 3.52 -3.49
C ALA A 555 30.32 4.71 -4.46
N ALA A 556 29.89 4.51 -5.72
CA ALA A 556 29.84 5.58 -6.71
C ALA A 556 28.77 6.66 -6.41
N ILE A 557 27.61 6.28 -5.84
CA ILE A 557 26.57 7.25 -5.46
C ILE A 557 26.80 7.89 -4.09
N GLU A 558 27.63 7.26 -3.24
CA GLU A 558 27.81 7.65 -1.84
C GLU A 558 28.15 9.14 -1.65
N PRO A 559 29.09 9.75 -2.38
CA PRO A 559 29.41 11.18 -2.20
C PRO A 559 28.21 12.11 -2.41
N TYR A 560 27.32 11.75 -3.34
CA TYR A 560 26.12 12.52 -3.66
C TYR A 560 25.06 12.39 -2.56
N ILE A 561 24.84 11.17 -2.06
CA ILE A 561 23.88 10.90 -0.99
C ILE A 561 24.36 11.47 0.35
N GLN A 562 25.65 11.38 0.66
CA GLN A 562 26.25 12.02 1.82
C GLN A 562 26.04 13.54 1.78
N HIS A 563 26.28 14.18 0.63
CA HIS A 563 26.07 15.62 0.50
C HIS A 563 24.60 16.02 0.66
N LEU A 564 23.68 15.25 0.05
CA LEU A 564 22.24 15.47 0.23
C LEU A 564 21.84 15.35 1.71
N ALA A 565 22.23 14.28 2.39
CA ALA A 565 21.86 14.04 3.78
C ALA A 565 22.38 15.14 4.72
N ASN A 566 23.65 15.54 4.55
CA ASN A 566 24.23 16.63 5.32
C ASN A 566 23.55 17.98 5.05
N SER A 567 23.13 18.24 3.81
CA SER A 567 22.45 19.49 3.46
C SER A 567 21.03 19.53 4.02
N LEU A 568 20.31 18.40 3.99
CA LEU A 568 18.97 18.28 4.58
C LEU A 568 19.00 18.39 6.12
N ASN A 569 20.07 17.93 6.77
CA ASN A 569 20.28 18.15 8.22
C ASN A 569 20.45 19.63 8.58
N ASN A 570 20.94 20.46 7.66
CA ASN A 570 21.26 21.86 7.89
C ASN A 570 20.37 22.80 7.06
N LEU A 571 19.16 22.35 6.74
CA LEU A 571 18.23 23.08 5.88
C LEU A 571 17.68 24.32 6.61
N SER A 572 17.59 25.46 5.92
CA SER A 572 17.02 26.68 6.52
C SER A 572 15.52 26.51 6.80
N ASP A 573 14.99 27.24 7.79
CA ASP A 573 13.54 27.22 8.09
C ASP A 573 12.68 27.64 6.90
N GLU A 574 13.19 28.55 6.06
CA GLU A 574 12.54 29.00 4.85
C GLU A 574 12.47 27.88 3.80
N ASP A 575 13.60 27.25 3.48
CA ASP A 575 13.65 26.12 2.56
C ASP A 575 12.79 24.95 3.04
N ASN A 576 12.75 24.73 4.36
CA ASN A 576 11.99 23.65 4.99
C ASN A 576 10.48 23.87 4.76
N ARG A 577 10.01 25.11 4.96
CA ARG A 577 8.63 25.51 4.68
C ARG A 577 8.30 25.42 3.20
N ILE A 578 9.20 25.83 2.31
CA ILE A 578 8.98 25.77 0.86
C ILE A 578 8.80 24.31 0.41
N ILE A 579 9.75 23.43 0.74
CA ILE A 579 9.71 22.03 0.28
C ILE A 579 8.47 21.31 0.83
N LYS A 580 8.16 21.49 2.11
CA LYS A 580 6.99 20.85 2.74
C LYS A 580 5.66 21.46 2.29
N GLY A 581 5.65 22.76 1.97
CA GLY A 581 4.46 23.52 1.61
C GLY A 581 3.87 23.20 0.23
N VAL A 582 4.63 22.58 -0.68
CA VAL A 582 4.11 22.21 -2.01
C VAL A 582 3.12 21.04 -1.89
N LEU A 583 1.87 21.28 -2.27
CA LEU A 583 0.78 20.29 -2.25
C LEU A 583 0.23 20.05 -3.67
N GLY A 584 -0.40 18.88 -3.86
CA GLY A 584 -1.15 18.56 -5.08
C GLY A 584 -0.30 18.06 -6.25
N GLN A 585 -0.84 18.21 -7.47
CA GLN A 585 -0.24 17.70 -8.69
C GLN A 585 1.09 18.42 -8.99
N GLY A 586 2.19 17.66 -9.03
CA GLY A 586 3.54 18.18 -9.28
C GLY A 586 4.44 18.24 -8.03
N ALA A 587 3.91 18.02 -6.82
CA ALA A 587 4.69 18.00 -5.59
C ALA A 587 5.82 16.96 -5.64
N ASP A 588 5.54 15.76 -6.13
CA ASP A 588 6.52 14.68 -6.29
C ASP A 588 7.72 15.12 -7.16
N THR A 589 7.42 15.79 -8.29
CA THR A 589 8.45 16.34 -9.18
C THR A 589 9.24 17.44 -8.48
N PHE A 590 8.56 18.35 -7.77
CA PHE A 590 9.23 19.42 -7.03
C PHE A 590 10.21 18.89 -5.97
N TRP A 591 9.80 17.86 -5.22
CA TRP A 591 10.66 17.21 -4.23
C TRP A 591 11.89 16.57 -4.87
N LEU A 592 11.71 15.83 -5.98
CA LEU A 592 12.83 15.29 -6.75
C LEU A 592 13.78 16.39 -7.23
N ARG A 593 13.25 17.45 -7.83
CA ARG A 593 14.06 18.58 -8.33
C ARG A 593 14.77 19.31 -7.21
N SER A 594 14.17 19.43 -6.04
CA SER A 594 14.81 20.00 -4.85
C SER A 594 16.03 19.17 -4.43
N TYR A 595 15.90 17.84 -4.37
CA TYR A 595 17.02 16.95 -4.02
C TYR A 595 18.13 16.99 -5.06
N GLN A 596 17.76 16.95 -6.34
CA GLN A 596 18.71 17.06 -7.44
C GLN A 596 19.42 18.41 -7.44
N ASN A 597 18.72 19.51 -7.14
CA ASN A 597 19.30 20.85 -7.07
C ASN A 597 20.28 21.00 -5.90
N ILE A 598 19.97 20.41 -4.73
CA ILE A 598 20.91 20.34 -3.60
C ILE A 598 22.21 19.67 -4.05
N ILE A 599 22.12 18.54 -4.75
CA ILE A 599 23.28 17.83 -5.28
C ILE A 599 24.01 18.66 -6.36
N ASN A 600 23.28 19.21 -7.33
CA ASN A 600 23.84 20.01 -8.43
C ASN A 600 24.61 21.25 -7.94
N LYS A 601 24.19 21.87 -6.83
CA LYS A 601 24.92 23.00 -6.22
C LYS A 601 26.36 22.63 -5.82
N LYS A 602 26.59 21.38 -5.40
CA LYS A 602 27.93 20.87 -5.04
C LYS A 602 28.63 20.14 -6.18
N PHE A 603 27.87 19.49 -7.04
CA PHE A 603 28.33 18.72 -8.19
C PHE A 603 27.69 19.28 -9.47
N PRO A 604 28.19 20.40 -10.04
CA PRO A 604 27.56 21.06 -11.18
C PRO A 604 27.45 20.17 -12.43
N GLU A 605 28.38 19.23 -12.60
CA GLU A 605 28.40 18.24 -13.67
C GLU A 605 27.19 17.28 -13.61
N TYR A 606 26.60 17.08 -12.43
CA TYR A 606 25.33 16.38 -12.31
C TYR A 606 24.19 17.33 -12.69
N ALA A 607 23.89 17.40 -13.99
CA ALA A 607 22.87 18.26 -14.57
C ALA A 607 21.91 17.47 -15.48
N PRO A 608 21.02 16.63 -14.91
CA PRO A 608 20.01 15.94 -15.72
C PRO A 608 19.12 16.96 -16.44
N GLU A 609 18.73 16.66 -17.68
CA GLU A 609 17.99 17.56 -18.58
C GLU A 609 16.78 18.19 -17.89
N GLU A 610 16.00 17.38 -17.18
CA GLU A 610 14.77 17.87 -16.56
C GLU A 610 15.02 18.73 -15.31
N LEU A 611 16.22 18.67 -14.71
CA LEU A 611 16.65 19.64 -13.68
C LEU A 611 17.03 20.96 -14.32
N VAL A 612 17.73 20.93 -15.46
CA VAL A 612 18.10 22.14 -16.20
C VAL A 612 16.84 22.89 -16.60
N GLU A 613 15.89 22.22 -17.25
CA GLU A 613 14.58 22.78 -17.61
C GLU A 613 13.85 23.33 -16.37
N TRP A 614 13.85 22.59 -15.26
CA TRP A 614 13.20 23.06 -14.04
C TRP A 614 13.86 24.35 -13.53
N LYS A 615 15.18 24.48 -13.53
CA LYS A 615 15.88 25.70 -13.13
C LYS A 615 15.53 26.87 -14.05
N GLU A 616 15.43 26.65 -15.36
CA GLU A 616 14.99 27.66 -16.33
C GLU A 616 13.57 28.17 -16.04
N THR A 617 12.65 27.28 -15.67
CA THR A 617 11.28 27.69 -15.30
C THR A 617 11.22 28.56 -14.05
N GLN A 618 12.25 28.53 -13.20
CA GLN A 618 12.36 29.38 -12.00
C GLN A 618 13.15 30.67 -12.27
N ASP A 619 13.76 30.84 -13.44
CA ASP A 619 14.57 32.02 -13.80
C ASP A 619 13.68 33.19 -14.22
N GLN A 620 13.55 34.19 -13.34
CA GLN A 620 12.73 35.38 -13.58
C GLN A 620 13.20 36.21 -14.80
N SER A 621 14.50 36.23 -15.09
CA SER A 621 15.02 36.95 -16.26
C SER A 621 14.56 36.29 -17.55
N LEU A 622 14.59 34.95 -17.58
CA LEU A 622 14.12 34.15 -18.71
C LEU A 622 12.61 34.32 -18.92
N GLN A 623 11.84 34.35 -17.83
CA GLN A 623 10.40 34.59 -17.90
C GLN A 623 10.08 35.98 -18.45
N GLN A 624 10.84 37.00 -18.06
CA GLN A 624 10.67 38.37 -18.56
C GLN A 624 11.02 38.46 -20.05
N GLU A 625 12.16 37.91 -20.48
CA GLU A 625 12.57 37.85 -21.88
C GLU A 625 11.47 37.21 -22.75
N GLY A 626 10.86 36.14 -22.25
CA GLY A 626 9.78 35.45 -22.96
C GLY A 626 8.47 36.25 -23.01
N ALA A 627 8.17 37.04 -21.98
CA ALA A 627 7.02 37.95 -21.99
C ALA A 627 7.21 39.06 -23.04
N ASP A 628 8.40 39.65 -23.10
CA ASP A 628 8.75 40.69 -24.06
C ASP A 628 8.66 40.17 -25.50
N ARG A 629 9.21 38.97 -25.77
CA ARG A 629 9.10 38.32 -27.08
C ARG A 629 7.66 38.00 -27.49
N LYS A 630 6.82 37.57 -26.55
CA LYS A 630 5.39 37.36 -26.84
C LYS A 630 4.70 38.67 -27.20
N ALA A 631 5.06 39.77 -26.55
CA ALA A 631 4.52 41.10 -26.88
C ALA A 631 4.95 41.55 -28.29
N ASP A 632 6.23 41.38 -28.64
CA ASP A 632 6.74 41.70 -29.98
C ASP A 632 6.02 40.90 -31.07
N ILE A 633 5.90 39.57 -30.89
CA ILE A 633 5.19 38.71 -31.83
C ILE A 633 3.73 39.15 -31.99
N ARG A 634 3.03 39.52 -30.92
CA ARG A 634 1.64 40.00 -31.01
C ARG A 634 1.53 41.29 -31.81
N LYS A 635 2.47 42.23 -31.61
CA LYS A 635 2.53 43.47 -32.39
C LYS A 635 2.71 43.17 -33.88
N GLN A 636 3.63 42.27 -34.22
CA GLN A 636 3.86 41.86 -35.61
C GLN A 636 2.66 41.12 -36.22
N LEU A 637 2.07 40.21 -35.45
CA LEU A 637 0.87 39.44 -35.84
C LEU A 637 -0.29 40.36 -36.19
N ARG A 638 -0.48 41.43 -35.41
CA ARG A 638 -1.49 42.45 -35.68
C ARG A 638 -1.26 43.15 -37.01
N THR A 639 -0.05 43.67 -37.23
CA THR A 639 0.31 44.35 -38.47
C THR A 639 0.07 43.46 -39.68
N LEU A 640 0.63 42.24 -39.65
CA LEU A 640 0.55 41.29 -40.76
C LEU A 640 -0.87 40.78 -41.00
N LEU A 641 -1.65 40.51 -39.94
CA LEU A 641 -3.02 40.03 -40.10
C LEU A 641 -3.86 41.01 -40.93
N PHE A 642 -3.81 42.30 -40.58
CA PHE A 642 -4.62 43.31 -41.26
C PHE A 642 -4.09 43.64 -42.65
N ALA A 643 -2.76 43.69 -42.84
CA ALA A 643 -2.17 43.82 -44.17
C ALA A 643 -2.65 42.69 -45.10
N ARG A 644 -2.68 41.44 -44.63
CA ARG A 644 -3.15 40.29 -45.42
C ARG A 644 -4.65 40.31 -45.69
N LEU A 645 -5.46 40.74 -44.72
CA LEU A 645 -6.89 40.96 -44.94
C LEU A 645 -7.13 42.02 -46.03
N GLU A 646 -6.38 43.12 -46.01
CA GLU A 646 -6.44 44.17 -47.03
C GLU A 646 -6.00 43.68 -48.42
N MET A 647 -4.94 42.88 -48.51
CA MET A 647 -4.49 42.29 -49.78
C MET A 647 -5.55 41.36 -50.40
N VAL A 648 -6.16 40.48 -49.59
CA VAL A 648 -7.11 39.47 -50.09
C VAL A 648 -8.48 40.08 -50.43
N TYR A 649 -8.95 41.04 -49.62
CA TYR A 649 -10.33 41.54 -49.71
C TYR A 649 -10.45 43.00 -50.17
N GLY A 650 -9.33 43.71 -50.36
CA GLY A 650 -9.28 45.13 -50.72
C GLY A 650 -10.13 45.99 -49.77
N ALA A 651 -10.83 46.99 -50.31
CA ALA A 651 -11.70 47.88 -49.53
C ALA A 651 -12.84 47.18 -48.74
N LYS A 652 -13.08 45.88 -48.97
CA LYS A 652 -14.13 45.10 -48.28
C LYS A 652 -13.61 44.27 -47.11
N TRP A 653 -12.32 44.36 -46.76
CA TRP A 653 -11.73 43.54 -45.70
C TRP A 653 -12.45 43.68 -44.35
N LEU A 654 -12.90 44.89 -44.01
CA LEU A 654 -13.61 45.16 -42.75
C LEU A 654 -14.90 44.34 -42.61
N ASN A 655 -15.58 44.07 -43.72
CA ASN A 655 -16.81 43.26 -43.73
C ASN A 655 -16.53 41.81 -43.29
N ASN A 656 -15.33 41.29 -43.53
CA ASN A 656 -14.97 39.91 -43.18
C ASN A 656 -14.68 39.71 -41.69
N VAL A 657 -14.44 40.82 -40.96
CA VAL A 657 -14.17 40.84 -39.51
C VAL A 657 -15.18 41.66 -38.72
N ALA A 658 -16.27 42.12 -39.33
CA ALA A 658 -17.27 42.99 -38.68
C ALA A 658 -17.87 42.39 -37.40
N VAL A 659 -18.16 41.09 -37.39
CA VAL A 659 -18.67 40.39 -36.19
C VAL A 659 -17.61 40.38 -35.07
N LEU A 660 -16.35 40.13 -35.42
CA LEU A 660 -15.24 40.16 -34.46
C LEU A 660 -15.06 41.58 -33.91
N LYS A 661 -15.02 42.59 -34.78
CA LYS A 661 -14.94 44.00 -34.39
C LYS A 661 -16.03 44.37 -33.37
N ASN A 662 -17.29 44.09 -33.68
CA ASN A 662 -18.41 44.38 -32.78
C ASN A 662 -18.27 43.63 -31.42
N SER A 663 -17.78 42.40 -31.45
CA SER A 663 -17.53 41.62 -30.23
C SER A 663 -16.44 42.26 -29.36
N VAL A 664 -15.35 42.73 -29.97
CA VAL A 664 -14.23 43.37 -29.27
C VAL A 664 -14.64 44.74 -28.73
N GLU A 665 -15.31 45.57 -29.52
CA GLU A 665 -15.85 46.85 -29.06
C GLU A 665 -16.83 46.67 -27.90
N GLY A 666 -17.67 45.62 -27.94
CA GLY A 666 -18.53 45.25 -26.82
C GLY A 666 -17.76 44.88 -25.53
N ARG A 667 -16.57 44.27 -25.65
CA ARG A 667 -15.69 44.02 -24.49
C ARG A 667 -15.11 45.33 -23.94
N ILE A 668 -14.63 46.22 -24.80
CA ILE A 668 -14.07 47.52 -24.41
C ILE A 668 -15.11 48.34 -23.64
N ILE A 669 -16.34 48.42 -24.17
CA ILE A 669 -17.45 49.12 -23.50
C ILE A 669 -17.74 48.50 -22.14
N LYS A 670 -17.75 47.17 -22.04
CA LYS A 670 -18.02 46.49 -20.77
C LYS A 670 -16.93 46.74 -19.72
N GLU A 671 -15.68 46.92 -20.15
CA GLU A 671 -14.54 47.06 -19.25
C GLU A 671 -14.29 48.53 -18.85
N TYR A 672 -14.50 49.48 -19.77
CA TYR A 672 -14.16 50.89 -19.58
C TYR A 672 -15.37 51.84 -19.63
N GLY A 673 -16.55 51.36 -20.03
CA GLY A 673 -17.73 52.20 -20.29
C GLY A 673 -18.38 52.82 -19.06
N ASP A 674 -17.99 52.40 -17.85
CA ASP A 674 -18.41 53.03 -16.60
C ASP A 674 -17.56 54.26 -16.23
N ASN A 675 -16.55 54.61 -17.03
CA ASN A 675 -15.72 55.80 -16.83
C ASN A 675 -16.40 57.06 -17.41
N ASP A 676 -16.42 58.15 -16.65
CA ASP A 676 -17.16 59.39 -17.00
C ASP A 676 -16.67 60.05 -18.31
N ASP A 677 -15.41 59.83 -18.68
CA ASP A 677 -14.77 60.36 -19.90
C ASP A 677 -14.64 59.30 -21.02
N PHE A 678 -15.38 58.19 -20.96
CA PHE A 678 -15.26 57.12 -21.97
C PHE A 678 -15.78 57.54 -23.35
N ASP A 679 -14.89 57.57 -24.34
CA ASP A 679 -15.23 57.64 -25.77
C ASP A 679 -14.63 56.43 -26.50
N LEU A 680 -15.49 55.56 -27.04
CA LEU A 680 -15.06 54.40 -27.84
C LEU A 680 -14.21 54.81 -29.05
N SER A 681 -14.36 56.03 -29.57
CA SER A 681 -13.59 56.53 -30.72
C SER A 681 -12.09 56.71 -30.42
N GLU A 682 -11.72 56.81 -29.14
CA GLU A 682 -10.33 56.88 -28.68
C GLU A 682 -9.64 55.50 -28.59
N TYR A 683 -10.40 54.41 -28.81
CA TYR A 683 -9.91 53.04 -28.71
C TYR A 683 -9.85 52.39 -30.10
N ASP A 684 -8.67 51.90 -30.51
CA ASP A 684 -8.58 51.02 -31.68
C ASP A 684 -8.87 49.57 -31.26
N TRP A 685 -10.01 49.01 -31.70
CA TRP A 685 -10.38 47.62 -31.42
C TRP A 685 -9.29 46.60 -31.80
N LYS A 686 -8.40 46.94 -32.76
CA LYS A 686 -7.27 46.09 -33.14
C LYS A 686 -6.25 45.90 -32.00
N ASP A 687 -6.18 46.83 -31.05
CA ASP A 687 -5.31 46.76 -29.87
C ASP A 687 -5.84 45.78 -28.80
N TYR A 688 -7.12 45.39 -28.89
CA TYR A 688 -7.83 44.58 -27.89
C TYR A 688 -8.14 43.16 -28.36
N LEU A 689 -7.45 42.69 -29.40
CA LEU A 689 -7.57 41.32 -29.90
C LEU A 689 -6.76 40.33 -29.05
N GLU A 690 -7.40 39.21 -28.70
CA GLU A 690 -6.78 38.07 -28.04
C GLU A 690 -6.13 37.10 -29.05
N VAL A 691 -5.12 36.33 -28.62
CA VAL A 691 -4.42 35.36 -29.49
C VAL A 691 -5.36 34.33 -30.13
N SER A 692 -6.43 33.91 -29.44
CA SER A 692 -7.45 33.02 -30.04
C SER A 692 -8.18 33.68 -31.20
N GLU A 693 -8.42 34.98 -31.14
CA GLU A 693 -9.13 35.71 -32.20
C GLU A 693 -8.23 35.91 -33.42
N TYR A 694 -6.96 36.23 -33.22
CA TYR A 694 -5.96 36.17 -34.30
C TYR A 694 -5.95 34.80 -34.98
N ARG A 695 -5.94 33.73 -34.16
CA ARG A 695 -5.93 32.35 -34.67
C ARG A 695 -7.18 32.03 -35.48
N ASP A 696 -8.36 32.43 -35.02
CA ASP A 696 -9.62 32.16 -35.71
C ASP A 696 -9.69 32.87 -37.07
N VAL A 697 -9.24 34.13 -37.14
CA VAL A 697 -9.17 34.87 -38.40
C VAL A 697 -8.15 34.24 -39.34
N ILE A 698 -6.96 33.90 -38.86
CA ILE A 698 -5.92 33.26 -39.68
C ILE A 698 -6.40 31.90 -40.17
N ASP A 699 -6.99 31.08 -39.30
CA ASP A 699 -7.50 29.75 -39.66
C ASP A 699 -8.59 29.86 -40.74
N LYS A 700 -9.54 30.77 -40.61
CA LYS A 700 -10.60 30.99 -41.61
C LYS A 700 -10.05 31.39 -42.99
N ASN A 701 -8.96 32.15 -43.02
CA ASN A 701 -8.37 32.69 -44.26
C ASN A 701 -7.14 31.91 -44.75
N PHE A 702 -6.75 30.83 -44.08
CA PHE A 702 -5.49 30.12 -44.36
C PHE A 702 -5.42 29.47 -45.76
N SER A 703 -6.55 29.34 -46.48
CA SER A 703 -6.57 28.84 -47.86
C SER A 703 -6.04 29.85 -48.88
N TYR A 704 -5.94 31.13 -48.50
CA TYR A 704 -5.33 32.16 -49.34
C TYR A 704 -3.81 32.08 -49.21
N GLN A 705 -3.11 32.15 -50.34
CA GLN A 705 -1.64 32.03 -50.40
C GLN A 705 -0.98 33.12 -49.54
N GLU A 706 -1.55 34.33 -49.55
CA GLU A 706 -1.10 35.48 -48.79
C GLU A 706 -1.07 35.19 -47.27
N PHE A 707 -2.02 34.40 -46.77
CA PHE A 707 -2.06 33.98 -45.36
C PHE A 707 -1.15 32.78 -45.08
N GLU A 708 -1.16 31.77 -45.96
CA GLU A 708 -0.35 30.58 -45.77
C GLU A 708 1.14 30.91 -45.72
N GLU A 709 1.62 31.76 -46.63
CA GLU A 709 3.03 32.13 -46.74
C GLU A 709 3.58 32.77 -45.45
N VAL A 710 2.79 33.63 -44.81
CA VAL A 710 3.19 34.32 -43.58
C VAL A 710 3.01 33.45 -42.35
N PHE A 711 1.86 32.79 -42.20
CA PHE A 711 1.47 32.19 -40.91
C PHE A 711 1.79 30.69 -40.80
N ALA A 712 2.27 30.04 -41.86
CA ALA A 712 2.78 28.67 -41.80
C ALA A 712 4.21 28.61 -41.23
N ILE A 713 4.35 28.78 -39.91
CA ILE A 713 5.67 28.85 -39.24
C ILE A 713 6.09 27.50 -38.68
N ASN A 714 7.24 26.98 -39.15
CA ASN A 714 7.77 25.71 -38.69
C ASN A 714 8.68 25.89 -37.48
N ILE A 715 8.18 25.54 -36.30
CA ILE A 715 8.92 25.59 -35.03
C ILE A 715 9.67 24.28 -34.69
N GLY A 716 10.05 23.51 -35.72
CA GLY A 716 10.75 22.22 -35.58
C GLY A 716 9.81 21.01 -35.51
N LEU A 717 8.57 21.12 -36.00
CA LEU A 717 7.59 20.03 -36.06
C LEU A 717 7.21 19.73 -37.52
N ALA A 718 6.86 18.47 -37.81
CA ALA A 718 6.47 18.09 -39.16
C ALA A 718 5.13 18.74 -39.57
N PHE A 719 5.12 19.45 -40.70
CA PHE A 719 3.93 20.04 -41.32
C PHE A 719 3.05 18.98 -42.00
N LYS A 720 2.27 18.23 -41.22
CA LYS A 720 1.36 17.21 -41.75
C LYS A 720 -0.06 17.73 -41.98
N SER A 721 -0.44 18.78 -41.27
CA SER A 721 -1.78 19.37 -41.34
C SER A 721 -1.74 20.89 -41.17
N LYS A 722 -2.84 21.56 -41.55
CA LYS A 722 -3.09 22.98 -41.26
C LYS A 722 -2.96 23.30 -39.76
N LYS A 723 -3.43 22.38 -38.90
CA LYS A 723 -3.33 22.52 -37.44
C LYS A 723 -1.87 22.56 -36.97
N ASP A 724 -1.00 21.78 -37.59
CA ASP A 724 0.43 21.75 -37.28
C ASP A 724 1.11 23.06 -37.69
N LYS A 725 0.74 23.60 -38.87
CA LYS A 725 1.24 24.89 -39.38
C LYS A 725 0.88 26.09 -38.49
N LEU A 726 -0.24 26.01 -37.77
CA LEU A 726 -0.71 27.06 -36.83
C LEU A 726 -0.43 26.72 -35.35
N ASN A 727 0.28 25.63 -35.06
CA ASN A 727 0.48 25.19 -33.69
C ASN A 727 1.36 26.15 -32.87
N TRP A 728 2.23 26.91 -33.54
CA TRP A 728 3.09 27.91 -32.91
C TRP A 728 2.31 28.98 -32.11
N MET A 729 1.06 29.28 -32.50
CA MET A 729 0.22 30.26 -31.81
C MET A 729 -0.12 29.85 -30.36
N THR A 730 0.02 28.56 -30.03
CA THR A 730 -0.16 28.07 -28.65
C THR A 730 0.94 28.55 -27.71
N LEU A 731 2.16 28.83 -28.21
CA LEU A 731 3.28 29.32 -27.40
C LEU A 731 3.10 30.77 -26.94
N ILE A 732 2.38 31.58 -27.72
CA ILE A 732 2.13 32.99 -27.45
C ILE A 732 0.76 33.26 -26.81
N SER A 733 -0.10 32.24 -26.76
CA SER A 733 -1.45 32.33 -26.16
C SER A 733 -1.38 32.72 -24.68
N GLU A 734 -2.37 33.51 -24.26
CA GLU A 734 -2.51 33.90 -22.86
C GLU A 734 -3.00 32.71 -22.02
N PRO A 735 -2.46 32.53 -20.81
CA PRO A 735 -2.92 31.47 -19.94
C PRO A 735 -4.36 31.70 -19.50
N LYS A 736 -5.24 30.72 -19.73
CA LYS A 736 -6.59 30.73 -19.15
C LYS A 736 -6.51 30.37 -17.66
N GLY A 737 -6.60 31.36 -16.79
CA GLY A 737 -6.61 31.21 -15.32
C GLY A 737 -5.24 31.39 -14.64
N LYS A 738 -5.11 30.95 -13.37
CA LYS A 738 -3.92 31.18 -12.51
C LYS A 738 -2.62 30.44 -12.91
N LYS A 739 -2.54 29.81 -14.08
CA LYS A 739 -1.37 29.02 -14.51
C LYS A 739 -0.79 29.59 -15.80
N SER A 740 0.17 30.50 -15.70
CA SER A 740 1.14 30.65 -16.79
C SER A 740 2.04 29.42 -16.80
N SER A 741 2.27 28.85 -17.99
CA SER A 741 3.34 27.87 -18.16
C SER A 741 4.65 28.65 -18.22
N ALA A 742 5.51 28.46 -17.23
CA ALA A 742 6.86 29.01 -17.25
C ALA A 742 7.62 28.46 -18.47
N LEU A 743 8.42 29.32 -19.09
CA LEU A 743 9.14 29.04 -20.33
C LEU A 743 10.50 28.40 -20.04
N THR A 744 10.95 27.57 -20.98
CA THR A 744 12.33 27.08 -21.08
C THR A 744 13.13 27.90 -22.09
N ARG A 745 14.46 27.72 -22.12
CA ARG A 745 15.31 28.34 -23.16
C ARG A 745 14.95 27.83 -24.56
N SER A 746 14.54 26.57 -24.66
CA SER A 746 14.02 25.99 -25.91
C SER A 746 12.76 26.72 -26.40
N ASP A 747 11.85 27.08 -25.49
CA ASP A 747 10.66 27.86 -25.83
C ASP A 747 11.02 29.28 -26.27
N LEU A 748 11.98 29.92 -25.62
CA LEU A 748 12.52 31.22 -26.05
C LEU A 748 13.10 31.16 -27.47
N ASN A 749 13.90 30.15 -27.77
CA ASN A 749 14.45 29.97 -29.11
C ASN A 749 13.35 29.80 -30.17
N ARG A 750 12.26 29.09 -29.84
CA ARG A 750 11.09 28.98 -30.72
C ARG A 750 10.36 30.32 -30.87
N LEU A 751 10.22 31.10 -29.80
CA LEU A 751 9.67 32.45 -29.85
C LEU A 751 10.53 33.36 -30.75
N GLU A 752 11.85 33.30 -30.63
CA GLU A 752 12.77 34.06 -31.48
C GLU A 752 12.66 33.68 -32.95
N LEU A 753 12.53 32.38 -33.25
CA LEU A 753 12.30 31.89 -34.60
C LEU A 753 10.99 32.44 -35.19
N ILE A 754 9.90 32.42 -34.41
CA ILE A 754 8.60 33.00 -34.81
C ILE A 754 8.74 34.49 -35.06
N ASN A 755 9.38 35.20 -34.12
CA ASN A 755 9.57 36.64 -34.15
C ASN A 755 10.38 37.06 -35.39
N THR A 756 11.47 36.34 -35.69
CA THR A 756 12.31 36.59 -36.87
C THR A 756 11.55 36.28 -38.17
N HIS A 757 10.81 35.16 -38.21
CA HIS A 757 10.03 34.79 -39.39
C HIS A 757 8.99 35.86 -39.73
N LEU A 758 8.22 36.32 -38.74
CA LEU A 758 7.20 37.36 -38.95
C LEU A 758 7.84 38.70 -39.34
N ALA A 759 8.98 39.08 -38.75
CA ALA A 759 9.65 40.35 -39.05
C ALA A 759 10.05 40.45 -40.53
N ASN A 760 10.50 39.34 -41.13
CA ASN A 760 10.86 39.29 -42.55
C ASN A 760 9.71 39.66 -43.50
N PHE A 761 8.45 39.46 -43.08
CA PHE A 761 7.28 39.84 -43.87
C PHE A 761 6.82 41.27 -43.63
N ILE A 762 7.30 41.91 -42.57
CA ILE A 762 7.05 43.33 -42.30
C ILE A 762 8.08 44.19 -43.04
N ASP A 763 9.35 43.75 -43.04
CA ASP A 763 10.43 44.49 -43.71
C ASP A 763 10.43 44.34 -45.25
N ALA A 764 9.66 43.38 -45.78
CA ALA A 764 9.52 43.12 -47.22
C ALA A 764 8.36 43.90 -47.89
N GLU A 765 7.54 44.60 -47.11
CA GLU A 765 6.47 45.51 -47.55
C GLU A 765 6.91 46.97 -47.47
#